data_AF-A0A3P1ZB27-F1
#
_entry.id   AF-A0A3P1ZB27-F1
#
_cell.length_a   1.000
_cell.length_b   1.000
_cell.length_c   1.000
_cell.angle_alpha   90.00
_cell.angle_beta   90.00
_cell.angle_gamma   90.00
#
_symmetry.space_group_name_H-M   'P 1'
#
loop_
_entity.id
_entity.type
_entity.pdbx_description
1 polymer ?
#
loop_
_entity_poly.entity_id
_entity_poly.type
_entity_poly.pdbx_seq_one_letter_code
_entity_poly.pdbx_strand_id
1 'polypeptide(L)'
;MNDKIAQSYARWNFCQYFENKAFVAPIAEKSAHNIKRQNSIGKTTGQRLYYFAIGHKWKNLPNVIFQRFYDEQQKQYATGDYMALQKEAFPKKDIEELLRNLRNLNNHYVHDFQKLIIDKENNNALRKFLKESFRMAATMVYFEHENIWERLCEKTNQKLSNTSFTSEQYDKKLQELYQKHITNKDFKNKLCEFLSKKFLFNKTNNDHTLNDLDSLIEYLLFVRVSSDFEWKINNEHAVFTIQKGEYLSFVGALFALCMFLYKDEANTMISKVKGYKKTKEKEMMAKRDIMTFFSKNISAQDIDCEEKNLIYFRDIILYLNKYPLEWNKALEKEVNADKVFEVLKKEIAEMEENRILDVCLTPYPQRTIQSFILSDNFDKIPDVNKKMIDEQVEAIQKDVEKLAQRLKENTFFTSYGRNQDRFMEFALRYLAERNYFGSDAQFKCYRFYTTEEQNVFLESEKERLPKKEFDKIKFHRGRVVYFSTLADHRDRYPDWDTPFVFENNAIQIRITLNDKTVLLSIQRPLLVCLVQHCLMQKTPEGKGKNLLEDYYAHYRENLATALTAFGKSKTEVSSEDKNIIEQLFPRRAVKRWATGEEVQLTNEGLDRILKEAKHCELRYQKKLEEVEKTVERTGNPDPLTHFLKKNKGKQFKLRFVKKAWNLMYFKPVYKERYEEKKEHHKSYHLTREEYNDFCCYMFDYGVNSDYQRLLRELLDSKGFLANPELAGLFEKCKSLDDFYQDTKKIFETWISTSVREKREDRFQLSMYKNFSFNQEVPQPILYINLQHFLNHVKKDKGEQEYAYPLPPNQSYLISSYYFKDHQKSNNSTLNKLHFKLRNTCVEDCLLYEIAMYYFNKENPITDPARNKVNKILQSKDLFIEIQDKRELSKTFRLYFPFKQIEKVGSMLHNDQEKERLTDVPRYIDLLADREERKKNKQWNKEIRKIYDNYKSGKILLEDYTYLQKEVVRESGTFLSVYMEMEKFFILQEKLRPKPGRNNIVYKKITPLKTLLEEIEQEQKIEKFDNNGNRQSNIIRNDACHFSFPQKLYDTILIELEKKFIKKYVSSPTPLSFQDFPAPIRKVLDYFLESVHNSLFQYKIKNKEERIATAQREYINQVIKKYIQPLQRRIH
;
A
#
# COMPACT_ATOMS: atom_id res chain seq x y z
N MET A 1 -38.31 5.78 27.57
CA MET A 1 -39.08 5.88 26.31
C MET A 1 -40.41 5.16 26.52
N ASN A 2 -41.54 5.73 26.11
CA ASN A 2 -42.85 5.07 26.21
C ASN A 2 -42.87 3.83 25.30
N ASP A 3 -43.28 2.66 25.82
CA ASP A 3 -43.24 1.38 25.08
C ASP A 3 -44.01 1.42 23.76
N LYS A 4 -45.06 2.26 23.66
CA LYS A 4 -45.81 2.48 22.40
C LYS A 4 -44.96 3.17 21.33
N ILE A 5 -44.11 4.11 21.72
CA ILE A 5 -43.26 4.85 20.79
C ILE A 5 -42.09 3.96 20.34
N ALA A 6 -41.47 3.24 21.27
CA ALA A 6 -40.43 2.26 20.95
C ALA A 6 -40.93 1.21 19.94
N GLN A 7 -42.15 0.70 20.14
CA GLN A 7 -42.78 -0.26 19.23
C GLN A 7 -43.08 0.35 17.85
N SER A 8 -43.52 1.61 17.79
CA SER A 8 -43.79 2.32 16.54
C SER A 8 -42.50 2.57 15.75
N TYR A 9 -41.43 2.97 16.44
CA TYR A 9 -40.11 3.12 15.84
C TYR A 9 -39.56 1.78 15.34
N ALA A 10 -39.71 0.69 16.12
CA ALA A 10 -39.33 -0.65 15.70
C ALA A 10 -39.99 -1.04 14.39
N ARG A 11 -41.32 -0.86 14.27
CA ARG A 11 -42.05 -1.11 13.02
C ARG A 11 -41.50 -0.29 11.86
N TRP A 12 -41.28 1.01 12.06
CA TRP A 12 -40.69 1.87 11.03
C TRP A 12 -39.29 1.41 10.61
N ASN A 13 -38.45 1.00 11.56
CA ASN A 13 -37.09 0.53 11.30
C ASN A 13 -37.10 -0.77 10.48
N PHE A 14 -37.94 -1.74 10.85
CA PHE A 14 -38.12 -2.96 10.07
C PHE A 14 -38.67 -2.66 8.67
N CYS A 15 -39.60 -1.70 8.51
CA CYS A 15 -40.03 -1.25 7.19
C CYS A 15 -38.85 -0.78 6.31
N GLN A 16 -37.85 -0.08 6.88
CA GLN A 16 -36.68 0.36 6.12
C GLN A 16 -35.86 -0.81 5.55
N TYR A 17 -35.74 -1.92 6.26
CA TYR A 17 -35.10 -3.14 5.74
C TYR A 17 -35.83 -3.68 4.52
N PHE A 18 -37.17 -3.71 4.53
CA PHE A 18 -37.96 -4.20 3.40
C PHE A 18 -37.94 -3.23 2.21
N GLU A 19 -38.08 -1.92 2.46
CA GLU A 19 -38.09 -0.90 1.40
C GLU A 19 -36.76 -0.79 0.65
N ASN A 20 -35.63 -1.05 1.31
CA ASN A 20 -34.30 -0.90 0.73
C ASN A 20 -33.64 -2.23 0.35
N LYS A 21 -34.34 -3.36 0.52
CA LYS A 21 -33.77 -4.70 0.40
C LYS A 21 -33.06 -4.96 -0.92
N ALA A 22 -33.67 -4.53 -2.04
CA ALA A 22 -33.12 -4.66 -3.39
C ALA A 22 -31.76 -3.96 -3.57
N PHE A 23 -31.52 -2.86 -2.85
CA PHE A 23 -30.27 -2.09 -2.92
C PHE A 23 -29.24 -2.51 -1.88
N VAL A 24 -29.68 -3.07 -0.75
CA VAL A 24 -28.80 -3.54 0.33
C VAL A 24 -28.30 -4.96 0.09
N ALA A 25 -29.07 -5.82 -0.59
CA ALA A 25 -28.64 -7.19 -0.89
C ALA A 25 -27.27 -7.26 -1.60
N PRO A 26 -27.00 -6.45 -2.64
CA PRO A 26 -25.69 -6.46 -3.28
C PRO A 26 -24.56 -5.92 -2.39
N ILE A 27 -24.84 -4.91 -1.55
CA ILE A 27 -23.90 -4.40 -0.54
C ILE A 27 -23.51 -5.54 0.39
N ALA A 28 -24.51 -6.26 0.92
CA ALA A 28 -24.29 -7.36 1.86
C ALA A 28 -23.53 -8.53 1.23
N GLU A 29 -23.85 -8.88 -0.01
CA GLU A 29 -23.15 -9.93 -0.75
C GLU A 29 -21.68 -9.57 -1.00
N LYS A 30 -21.41 -8.32 -1.40
CA LYS A 30 -20.05 -7.84 -1.66
C LYS A 30 -19.22 -7.73 -0.38
N SER A 31 -19.79 -7.21 0.71
CA SER A 31 -19.14 -7.17 2.02
C SER A 31 -18.75 -8.58 2.49
N ALA A 32 -19.66 -9.55 2.39
CA ALA A 32 -19.38 -10.94 2.76
C ALA A 32 -18.30 -11.58 1.87
N HIS A 33 -18.25 -11.24 0.58
CA HIS A 33 -17.21 -11.71 -0.32
C HIS A 33 -15.83 -11.13 0.03
N ASN A 34 -15.75 -9.82 0.28
CA ASN A 34 -14.50 -9.16 0.66
C ASN A 34 -13.90 -9.79 1.93
N ILE A 35 -14.73 -10.17 2.91
CA ILE A 35 -14.28 -10.88 4.12
C ILE A 35 -13.74 -12.26 3.80
N LYS A 36 -14.46 -13.06 2.99
CA LYS A 36 -14.01 -14.39 2.57
C LYS A 36 -12.63 -14.32 1.93
N ARG A 37 -12.39 -13.32 1.08
CA ARG A 37 -11.08 -13.04 0.49
C ARG A 37 -10.03 -12.71 1.55
N GLN A 38 -10.31 -11.80 2.48
CA GLN A 38 -9.35 -11.49 3.54
C GLN A 38 -9.03 -12.71 4.43
N ASN A 39 -9.94 -13.68 4.50
CA ASN A 39 -9.74 -14.96 5.18
C ASN A 39 -9.01 -16.02 4.34
N SER A 40 -9.01 -15.94 3.00
CA SER A 40 -8.34 -16.93 2.14
C SER A 40 -6.85 -16.66 1.93
N ILE A 41 -6.38 -15.43 2.20
CA ILE A 41 -4.99 -15.05 1.98
C ILE A 41 -4.20 -15.23 3.29
N GLY A 42 -3.48 -16.35 3.43
CA GLY A 42 -2.44 -16.60 4.46
C GLY A 42 -2.90 -16.91 5.89
N LYS A 43 -1.94 -17.19 6.79
CA LYS A 43 -2.18 -17.69 8.18
C LYS A 43 -2.55 -16.61 9.23
N THR A 44 -2.49 -15.31 8.91
CA THR A 44 -2.73 -14.19 9.84
C THR A 44 -4.09 -13.48 9.65
N THR A 45 -5.14 -14.27 9.36
CA THR A 45 -6.48 -13.79 8.94
C THR A 45 -7.12 -12.75 9.87
N GLY A 46 -6.96 -12.86 11.20
CA GLY A 46 -7.59 -11.91 12.13
C GLY A 46 -7.01 -10.49 12.07
N GLN A 47 -5.71 -10.37 11.87
CA GLN A 47 -5.04 -9.06 11.81
C GLN A 47 -5.36 -8.34 10.49
N ARG A 48 -5.45 -9.09 9.39
CA ARG A 48 -5.83 -8.57 8.08
C ARG A 48 -7.28 -8.08 8.08
N LEU A 49 -8.20 -8.85 8.67
CA LEU A 49 -9.59 -8.44 8.77
C LEU A 49 -9.77 -7.18 9.64
N TYR A 50 -9.08 -7.10 10.79
CA TYR A 50 -9.04 -5.89 11.61
C TYR A 50 -8.52 -4.68 10.83
N TYR A 51 -7.40 -4.86 10.11
CA TYR A 51 -6.79 -3.80 9.31
C TYR A 51 -7.71 -3.32 8.19
N PHE A 52 -8.38 -4.27 7.52
CA PHE A 52 -9.38 -3.98 6.49
C PHE A 52 -10.54 -3.17 7.05
N ALA A 53 -11.13 -3.64 8.16
CA ALA A 53 -12.29 -3.01 8.77
C ALA A 53 -12.01 -1.61 9.33
N ILE A 54 -10.96 -1.46 10.14
CA ILE A 54 -10.69 -0.19 10.84
C ILE A 54 -9.21 0.18 10.95
N GLY A 55 -8.30 -0.80 11.01
CA GLY A 55 -6.89 -0.53 11.33
C GLY A 55 -6.17 0.36 10.30
N HIS A 56 -6.59 0.36 9.03
CA HIS A 56 -6.06 1.26 8.02
C HIS A 56 -6.46 2.72 8.26
N LYS A 57 -7.67 3.00 8.78
CA LYS A 57 -8.07 4.34 9.20
C LYS A 57 -7.40 4.71 10.50
N TRP A 58 -7.32 3.78 11.45
CA TRP A 58 -6.70 3.98 12.75
C TRP A 58 -5.30 4.61 12.66
N LYS A 59 -4.47 4.14 11.73
CA LYS A 59 -3.11 4.66 11.48
C LYS A 59 -3.06 6.07 10.89
N ASN A 60 -4.13 6.51 10.23
CA ASN A 60 -4.19 7.77 9.48
C ASN A 60 -4.98 8.86 10.21
N LEU A 61 -5.45 8.59 11.43
CA LEU A 61 -6.18 9.56 12.22
C LEU A 61 -5.22 10.51 12.97
N PRO A 62 -5.61 11.78 13.21
CA PRO A 62 -4.80 12.71 13.97
C PRO A 62 -4.52 12.18 15.38
N ASN A 63 -3.25 12.05 15.77
CA ASN A 63 -2.86 11.45 17.06
C ASN A 63 -3.53 12.11 18.28
N VAL A 64 -3.89 13.38 18.15
CA VAL A 64 -4.60 14.18 19.15
C VAL A 64 -5.93 13.56 19.62
N ILE A 65 -6.55 12.67 18.83
CA ILE A 65 -7.84 12.07 19.21
C ILE A 65 -7.75 11.00 20.29
N PHE A 66 -6.56 10.44 20.52
CA PHE A 66 -6.38 9.34 21.46
C PHE A 66 -5.83 9.87 22.78
N GLN A 67 -6.63 9.83 23.86
CA GLN A 67 -6.10 10.05 25.20
C GLN A 67 -5.11 8.94 25.53
N ARG A 68 -3.88 9.30 25.92
CA ARG A 68 -2.84 8.33 26.30
C ARG A 68 -2.55 8.42 27.78
N PHE A 69 -2.40 7.25 28.40
CA PHE A 69 -1.80 7.12 29.73
C PHE A 69 -0.61 6.18 29.63
N TYR A 70 0.38 6.40 30.49
CA TYR A 70 1.53 5.52 30.56
C TYR A 70 1.15 4.28 31.37
N ASP A 71 1.17 3.11 30.75
CA ASP A 71 1.01 1.83 31.42
C ASP A 71 2.37 1.43 32.01
N GLU A 72 2.51 1.57 33.33
CA GLU A 72 3.74 1.26 34.06
C GLU A 72 4.12 -0.23 33.97
N GLN A 73 3.14 -1.13 33.84
CA GLN A 73 3.38 -2.58 33.76
C GLN A 73 3.94 -2.98 32.39
N GLN A 74 3.39 -2.40 31.33
CA GLN A 74 3.86 -2.69 29.97
C GLN A 74 5.02 -1.78 29.52
N LYS A 75 5.30 -0.70 30.28
CA LYS A 75 6.24 0.38 29.94
C LYS A 75 5.92 1.07 28.61
N GLN A 76 4.64 1.17 28.25
CA GLN A 76 4.18 1.72 26.97
C GLN A 76 3.02 2.71 27.21
N TYR A 77 2.83 3.65 26.29
CA TYR A 77 1.63 4.50 26.32
C TYR A 77 0.44 3.75 25.72
N ALA A 78 -0.57 3.47 26.54
CA ALA A 78 -1.84 2.89 26.11
C ALA A 78 -2.87 3.99 25.82
N THR A 79 -3.81 3.75 24.90
CA THR A 79 -4.91 4.69 24.65
C THR A 79 -6.09 4.35 25.56
N GLY A 80 -6.70 5.33 26.23
CA GLY A 80 -7.89 5.12 27.07
C GLY A 80 -9.22 5.30 26.39
N ASP A 81 -9.23 5.92 25.21
CA ASP A 81 -10.42 6.10 24.39
C ASP A 81 -10.52 5.01 23.31
N TYR A 82 -11.75 4.68 22.92
CA TYR A 82 -12.08 3.76 21.84
C TYR A 82 -11.46 2.34 22.01
N MET A 83 -11.49 1.82 23.23
CA MET A 83 -10.90 0.53 23.60
C MET A 83 -11.44 -0.65 22.77
N ALA A 84 -12.72 -0.64 22.41
CA ALA A 84 -13.31 -1.71 21.62
C ALA A 84 -12.81 -1.72 20.17
N LEU A 85 -12.22 -0.62 19.70
CA LEU A 85 -11.63 -0.52 18.36
C LEU A 85 -10.16 -0.88 18.32
N GLN A 86 -9.54 -1.25 19.45
CA GLN A 86 -8.19 -1.78 19.47
C GLN A 86 -8.13 -3.18 18.87
N LYS A 87 -6.93 -3.57 18.41
CA LYS A 87 -6.70 -4.84 17.72
C LYS A 87 -7.05 -6.04 18.61
N GLU A 88 -6.73 -5.94 19.89
CA GLU A 88 -6.92 -6.96 20.91
C GLU A 88 -8.39 -7.17 21.26
N ALA A 89 -9.22 -6.12 21.13
CA ALA A 89 -10.65 -6.13 21.44
C ALA A 89 -11.53 -6.44 20.20
N PHE A 90 -10.94 -6.66 19.03
CA PHE A 90 -11.68 -6.80 17.77
C PHE A 90 -12.56 -8.08 17.75
N PRO A 91 -13.89 -7.95 17.67
CA PRO A 91 -14.81 -9.08 17.79
C PRO A 91 -14.97 -9.84 16.46
N LYS A 92 -13.88 -10.48 15.99
CA LYS A 92 -13.81 -11.14 14.67
C LYS A 92 -14.99 -12.07 14.39
N LYS A 93 -15.24 -13.04 15.28
CA LYS A 93 -16.26 -14.09 15.06
C LYS A 93 -17.66 -13.49 14.98
N ASP A 94 -17.97 -12.57 15.88
CA ASP A 94 -19.28 -11.91 15.95
C ASP A 94 -19.54 -11.04 14.71
N ILE A 95 -18.50 -10.37 14.19
CA ILE A 95 -18.56 -9.59 12.94
C ILE A 95 -18.82 -10.51 11.74
N GLU A 96 -18.08 -11.62 11.61
CA GLU A 96 -18.26 -12.56 10.51
C GLU A 96 -19.66 -13.18 10.52
N GLU A 97 -20.15 -13.54 11.71
CA GLU A 97 -21.51 -14.02 11.92
C GLU A 97 -22.55 -12.95 11.59
N LEU A 98 -22.39 -11.72 12.08
CA LEU A 98 -23.29 -10.61 11.79
C LEU A 98 -23.40 -10.38 10.28
N LEU A 99 -22.28 -10.34 9.57
CA LEU A 99 -22.26 -10.04 8.12
C LEU A 99 -22.84 -11.19 7.31
N ARG A 100 -22.63 -12.44 7.74
CA ARG A 100 -23.33 -13.61 7.18
C ARG A 100 -24.83 -13.52 7.41
N ASN A 101 -25.28 -13.10 8.60
CA ASN A 101 -26.69 -12.95 8.94
C ASN A 101 -27.33 -11.81 8.15
N LEU A 102 -26.66 -10.66 8.01
CA LEU A 102 -27.09 -9.54 7.18
C LEU A 102 -27.16 -9.90 5.69
N ARG A 103 -26.18 -10.64 5.17
CA ARG A 103 -26.23 -11.18 3.81
C ARG A 103 -27.47 -12.07 3.61
N ASN A 104 -27.69 -13.03 4.50
CA ASN A 104 -28.84 -13.93 4.41
C ASN A 104 -30.17 -13.17 4.53
N LEU A 105 -30.24 -12.19 5.43
CA LEU A 105 -31.40 -11.31 5.60
C LEU A 105 -31.80 -10.64 4.29
N ASN A 106 -30.83 -10.05 3.59
CA ASN A 106 -31.08 -9.28 2.39
C ASN A 106 -31.26 -10.14 1.13
N ASN A 107 -30.87 -11.42 1.16
CA ASN A 107 -31.04 -12.36 0.04
C ASN A 107 -32.45 -12.95 -0.11
N HIS A 108 -33.38 -12.70 0.82
CA HIS A 108 -34.73 -13.27 0.78
C HIS A 108 -35.76 -12.21 1.13
N TYR A 109 -36.91 -12.12 0.42
CA TYR A 109 -37.96 -11.16 0.80
C TYR A 109 -38.42 -11.36 2.26
N VAL A 110 -38.78 -12.58 2.65
CA VAL A 110 -39.14 -12.96 4.04
C VAL A 110 -37.95 -13.59 4.74
N HIS A 111 -37.56 -13.05 5.91
CA HIS A 111 -36.41 -13.54 6.65
C HIS A 111 -36.54 -13.38 8.18
N ASP A 112 -35.72 -14.16 8.87
CA ASP A 112 -35.50 -14.12 10.29
C ASP A 112 -34.74 -12.88 10.75
N PHE A 113 -35.35 -12.06 11.60
CA PHE A 113 -34.65 -10.96 12.28
C PHE A 113 -34.01 -11.40 13.60
N GLN A 114 -34.33 -12.58 14.14
CA GLN A 114 -33.79 -13.06 15.42
C GLN A 114 -32.26 -13.12 15.43
N LYS A 115 -31.67 -13.44 14.28
CA LYS A 115 -30.22 -13.48 14.08
C LYS A 115 -29.54 -12.10 14.07
N LEU A 116 -30.31 -11.03 14.20
CA LEU A 116 -29.83 -9.65 14.37
C LEU A 116 -30.04 -9.13 15.79
N ILE A 117 -30.44 -9.98 16.74
CA ILE A 117 -30.45 -9.60 18.16
C ILE A 117 -29.01 -9.33 18.59
N ILE A 118 -28.78 -8.13 19.11
CA ILE A 118 -27.52 -7.69 19.71
C ILE A 118 -27.84 -7.22 21.12
N ASP A 119 -28.11 -8.20 21.99
CA ASP A 119 -28.34 -7.96 23.40
C ASP A 119 -27.02 -7.60 24.14
N LYS A 120 -27.17 -7.09 25.36
CA LYS A 120 -26.05 -6.60 26.18
C LYS A 120 -25.22 -7.74 26.79
N GLU A 121 -25.72 -8.97 26.80
CA GLU A 121 -25.10 -10.10 27.50
C GLU A 121 -24.31 -11.00 26.54
N ASN A 122 -24.86 -11.33 25.37
CA ASN A 122 -24.27 -12.27 24.41
C ASN A 122 -23.38 -11.58 23.37
N ASN A 123 -23.63 -10.29 23.05
CA ASN A 123 -22.94 -9.58 21.96
C ASN A 123 -22.27 -8.27 22.42
N ASN A 124 -21.86 -8.19 23.69
CA ASN A 124 -21.36 -6.95 24.30
C ASN A 124 -20.14 -6.37 23.55
N ALA A 125 -19.20 -7.22 23.12
CA ALA A 125 -18.01 -6.79 22.39
C ALA A 125 -18.36 -6.17 21.04
N LEU A 126 -19.20 -6.85 20.25
CA LEU A 126 -19.72 -6.35 18.97
C LEU A 126 -20.52 -5.04 19.15
N ARG A 127 -21.36 -4.97 20.18
CA ARG A 127 -22.15 -3.77 20.50
C ARG A 127 -21.25 -2.57 20.79
N LYS A 128 -20.25 -2.73 21.66
CA LYS A 128 -19.27 -1.68 21.98
C LYS A 128 -18.47 -1.27 20.74
N PHE A 129 -18.00 -2.24 19.96
CA PHE A 129 -17.29 -2.01 18.71
C PHE A 129 -18.10 -1.15 17.73
N LEU A 130 -19.37 -1.48 17.48
CA LEU A 130 -20.23 -0.70 16.58
C LEU A 130 -20.51 0.72 17.11
N LYS A 131 -20.76 0.86 18.43
CA LYS A 131 -20.98 2.18 19.05
C LYS A 131 -19.76 3.08 18.93
N GLU A 132 -18.59 2.58 19.31
CA GLU A 132 -17.35 3.34 19.25
C GLU A 132 -16.96 3.67 17.80
N SER A 133 -17.14 2.72 16.88
CA SER A 133 -16.91 2.94 15.45
C SER A 133 -17.78 4.08 14.93
N PHE A 134 -19.09 4.00 15.17
CA PHE A 134 -20.03 5.01 14.69
C PHE A 134 -19.78 6.37 15.32
N ARG A 135 -19.49 6.41 16.63
CA ARG A 135 -19.14 7.64 17.35
C ARG A 135 -17.91 8.30 16.72
N MET A 136 -16.85 7.54 16.49
CA MET A 136 -15.63 8.07 15.87
C MET A 136 -15.91 8.60 14.46
N ALA A 137 -16.61 7.83 13.62
CA ALA A 137 -16.97 8.26 12.27
C ALA A 137 -17.82 9.55 12.28
N ALA A 138 -18.82 9.63 13.15
CA ALA A 138 -19.67 10.81 13.31
C ALA A 138 -18.88 12.05 13.77
N THR A 139 -18.04 11.89 14.80
CA THR A 139 -17.21 12.99 15.31
C THR A 139 -16.22 13.48 14.26
N MET A 140 -15.51 12.59 13.57
CA MET A 140 -14.51 12.98 12.57
C MET A 140 -15.15 13.69 11.37
N VAL A 141 -16.27 13.16 10.84
CA VAL A 141 -16.99 13.80 9.73
C VAL A 141 -17.58 15.14 10.15
N TYR A 142 -18.08 15.28 11.39
CA TYR A 142 -18.55 16.56 11.91
C TYR A 142 -17.42 17.59 12.00
N PHE A 143 -16.23 17.18 12.45
CA PHE A 143 -15.06 18.06 12.53
C PHE A 143 -14.61 18.56 11.16
N GLU A 144 -14.63 17.68 10.15
CA GLU A 144 -14.33 18.05 8.76
C GLU A 144 -15.41 18.99 8.19
N HIS A 145 -16.69 18.69 8.41
CA HIS A 145 -17.80 19.49 7.88
C HIS A 145 -17.85 20.91 8.47
N GLU A 146 -17.51 21.05 9.75
CA GLU A 146 -17.53 22.31 10.49
C GLU A 146 -16.15 22.99 10.56
N ASN A 147 -15.14 22.51 9.83
CA ASN A 147 -13.76 23.03 9.86
C ASN A 147 -13.23 23.21 11.31
N ILE A 148 -13.52 22.27 12.21
CA ILE A 148 -13.12 22.36 13.62
C ILE A 148 -11.62 22.18 13.78
N TRP A 149 -11.02 21.31 12.96
CA TRP A 149 -9.56 21.08 12.98
C TRP A 149 -8.77 22.34 12.71
N GLU A 150 -9.17 23.11 11.70
CA GLU A 150 -8.53 24.38 11.33
C GLU A 150 -8.58 25.38 12.49
N ARG A 151 -9.77 25.55 13.10
CA ARG A 151 -9.97 26.43 14.27
C ARG A 151 -9.19 25.98 15.51
N LEU A 152 -9.03 24.68 15.74
CA LEU A 152 -8.21 24.16 16.84
C LEU A 152 -6.71 24.39 16.57
N CYS A 153 -6.27 24.16 15.34
CA CYS A 153 -4.91 24.42 14.90
C CYS A 153 -4.51 25.89 15.01
N GLU A 154 -5.36 26.81 14.55
CA GLU A 154 -5.18 28.26 14.66
C GLU A 154 -4.94 28.71 16.10
N LYS A 155 -5.74 28.20 17.05
CA LYS A 155 -5.59 28.51 18.48
C LYS A 155 -4.26 28.04 19.09
N THR A 156 -3.57 27.13 18.42
CA THR A 156 -2.29 26.57 18.88
C THR A 156 -1.10 27.05 18.05
N ASN A 157 -1.31 27.77 16.94
CA ASN A 157 -0.29 28.06 15.91
C ASN A 157 0.41 26.79 15.38
N GLN A 158 -0.33 25.69 15.24
CA GLN A 158 0.24 24.39 14.86
C GLN A 158 -0.47 23.78 13.66
N LYS A 159 0.27 22.98 12.90
CA LYS A 159 -0.27 22.19 11.78
C LYS A 159 -0.61 20.78 12.24
N LEU A 160 -1.75 20.26 11.79
CA LEU A 160 -2.11 18.85 11.96
C LEU A 160 -1.01 17.98 11.29
N SER A 161 -0.36 17.09 12.05
CA SER A 161 0.56 16.11 11.48
C SER A 161 -0.08 14.72 11.48
N ASN A 162 0.04 14.02 10.34
CA ASN A 162 -0.47 12.66 10.14
C ASN A 162 0.64 11.60 10.27
N THR A 163 1.79 11.92 10.87
CA THR A 163 2.99 11.06 10.88
C THR A 163 3.12 10.19 12.14
N SER A 164 3.84 9.07 11.96
CA SER A 164 3.97 7.95 12.90
C SER A 164 4.64 8.27 14.25
N PHE A 165 4.19 7.53 15.26
CA PHE A 165 4.66 7.35 16.64
C PHE A 165 6.19 7.45 16.86
N THR A 166 6.72 8.66 17.05
CA THR A 166 7.87 8.87 17.95
C THR A 166 7.40 9.72 19.13
N SER A 167 7.94 9.45 20.33
CA SER A 167 7.61 10.12 21.59
C SER A 167 7.84 11.64 21.60
N GLU A 168 8.51 12.18 20.58
CA GLU A 168 8.94 13.58 20.49
C GLU A 168 7.93 14.50 19.78
N GLN A 169 6.86 13.98 19.15
CA GLN A 169 5.85 14.78 18.42
C GLN A 169 4.46 14.80 19.10
N TYR A 170 4.41 14.57 20.41
CA TYR A 170 3.16 14.61 21.18
C TYR A 170 2.76 16.04 21.54
N ASP A 171 1.73 16.57 20.89
CA ASP A 171 1.21 17.89 21.23
C ASP A 171 0.16 17.83 22.35
N LYS A 172 0.65 17.96 23.58
CA LYS A 172 -0.19 17.94 24.78
C LYS A 172 -1.24 19.06 24.77
N LYS A 173 -0.91 20.25 24.24
CA LYS A 173 -1.80 21.43 24.28
C LYS A 173 -2.95 21.28 23.29
N LEU A 174 -2.68 20.82 22.08
CA LEU A 174 -3.72 20.54 21.08
C LEU A 174 -4.65 19.41 21.54
N GLN A 175 -4.11 18.40 22.24
CA GLN A 175 -4.89 17.30 22.81
C GLN A 175 -5.77 17.76 23.98
N GLU A 176 -5.25 18.58 24.88
CA GLU A 176 -6.05 19.20 25.95
C GLU A 176 -7.19 20.03 25.38
N LEU A 177 -6.95 20.81 24.31
CA LEU A 177 -7.99 21.58 23.61
C LEU A 177 -9.02 20.68 22.93
N TYR A 178 -8.57 19.62 22.26
CA TYR A 178 -9.45 18.62 21.66
C TYR A 178 -10.34 17.98 22.74
N GLN A 179 -9.74 17.49 23.83
CA GLN A 179 -10.45 16.86 24.94
C GLN A 179 -11.45 17.81 25.59
N LYS A 180 -11.03 19.06 25.85
CA LYS A 180 -11.93 20.13 26.33
C LYS A 180 -13.08 20.40 25.35
N HIS A 181 -12.83 20.30 24.04
CA HIS A 181 -13.86 20.50 23.03
C HIS A 181 -14.85 19.33 23.00
N ILE A 182 -14.39 18.08 22.97
CA ILE A 182 -15.29 16.92 22.86
C ILE A 182 -16.05 16.60 24.17
N THR A 183 -15.50 17.02 25.31
CA THR A 183 -16.18 16.94 26.62
C THR A 183 -17.18 18.07 26.83
N ASN A 184 -17.11 19.15 26.04
CA ASN A 184 -18.03 20.28 26.13
C ASN A 184 -19.48 19.86 25.82
N LYS A 185 -20.42 20.26 26.67
CA LYS A 185 -21.85 20.00 26.50
C LYS A 185 -22.41 20.62 25.21
N ASP A 186 -21.96 21.82 24.83
CA ASP A 186 -22.35 22.49 23.58
C ASP A 186 -21.92 21.70 22.35
N PHE A 187 -20.70 21.15 22.36
CA PHE A 187 -20.23 20.26 21.30
C PHE A 187 -21.11 19.01 21.17
N LYS A 188 -21.38 18.33 22.29
CA LYS A 188 -22.23 17.13 22.30
C LYS A 188 -23.63 17.45 21.79
N ASN A 189 -24.21 18.57 22.18
CA ASN A 189 -25.53 19.04 21.71
C ASN A 189 -25.51 19.28 20.19
N LYS A 190 -24.51 19.99 19.68
CA LYS A 190 -24.37 20.26 18.23
C LYS A 190 -24.15 18.98 17.42
N LEU A 191 -23.39 18.02 17.94
CA LEU A 191 -23.23 16.72 17.30
C LEU A 191 -24.53 15.91 17.33
N CYS A 192 -25.31 15.97 18.42
CA CYS A 192 -26.63 15.36 18.49
C CYS A 192 -27.59 15.98 17.48
N GLU A 193 -27.61 17.30 17.35
CA GLU A 193 -28.41 18.01 16.35
C GLU A 193 -27.99 17.61 14.93
N PHE A 194 -26.69 17.59 14.67
CA PHE A 194 -26.12 17.17 13.40
C PHE A 194 -26.56 15.75 13.02
N LEU A 195 -26.45 14.79 13.93
CA LEU A 195 -26.89 13.41 13.69
C LEU A 195 -28.40 13.28 13.52
N SER A 196 -29.18 13.97 14.37
CA SER A 196 -30.64 13.96 14.32
C SER A 196 -31.14 14.47 12.97
N LYS A 197 -30.59 15.58 12.47
CA LYS A 197 -30.93 16.15 11.17
C LYS A 197 -30.68 15.18 10.00
N LYS A 198 -29.67 14.31 10.12
CA LYS A 198 -29.23 13.41 9.04
C LYS A 198 -29.98 12.07 9.02
N PHE A 199 -30.28 11.53 10.20
CA PHE A 199 -30.79 10.17 10.34
C PHE A 199 -32.26 10.09 10.78
N LEU A 200 -32.83 11.14 11.37
CA LEU A 200 -34.22 11.17 11.83
C LEU A 200 -35.09 11.99 10.87
N PHE A 201 -35.85 11.31 9.99
CA PHE A 201 -36.79 11.94 9.06
C PHE A 201 -38.23 11.91 9.62
N ASN A 202 -38.64 12.98 10.30
CA ASN A 202 -40.00 13.56 10.38
C ASN A 202 -40.10 14.47 11.61
N LYS A 203 -40.41 15.74 11.36
CA LYS A 203 -40.54 16.84 12.35
C LYS A 203 -41.78 16.77 13.25
N THR A 204 -42.54 15.68 13.27
CA THR A 204 -43.75 15.56 14.09
C THR A 204 -43.51 14.65 15.28
N ASN A 205 -42.69 15.13 16.21
CA ASN A 205 -42.92 15.07 17.65
C ASN A 205 -41.73 15.75 18.33
N ASN A 206 -41.97 16.94 18.88
CA ASN A 206 -41.07 17.70 19.74
C ASN A 206 -40.72 16.97 21.07
N ASP A 207 -40.87 15.65 21.14
CA ASP A 207 -40.96 14.93 22.42
C ASP A 207 -39.74 14.10 22.77
N HIS A 208 -38.73 14.04 21.89
CA HIS A 208 -37.48 13.35 22.19
C HIS A 208 -36.29 14.28 22.00
N THR A 209 -36.14 15.19 22.96
CA THR A 209 -34.84 15.73 23.35
C THR A 209 -33.97 14.59 23.89
N LEU A 210 -33.48 13.72 22.99
CA LEU A 210 -32.30 12.89 23.27
C LEU A 210 -31.10 13.84 23.35
N ASN A 211 -30.99 14.54 24.49
CA ASN A 211 -29.92 15.51 24.78
C ASN A 211 -28.59 14.81 25.11
N ASP A 212 -28.53 13.49 24.99
CA ASP A 212 -27.35 12.67 25.23
C ASP A 212 -26.92 11.94 23.96
N LEU A 213 -25.65 12.12 23.60
CA LEU A 213 -25.04 11.57 22.40
C LEU A 213 -25.00 10.05 22.41
N ASP A 214 -24.69 9.44 23.54
CA ASP A 214 -24.58 7.98 23.65
C ASP A 214 -25.95 7.32 23.50
N SER A 215 -26.99 7.92 24.09
CA SER A 215 -28.39 7.49 23.92
C SER A 215 -28.86 7.65 22.47
N LEU A 216 -28.49 8.74 21.79
CA LEU A 216 -28.81 8.94 20.37
C LEU A 216 -28.10 7.91 19.48
N ILE A 217 -26.82 7.64 19.70
CA ILE A 217 -26.07 6.62 18.95
C ILE A 217 -26.67 5.24 19.19
N GLU A 218 -27.04 4.92 20.43
CA GLU A 218 -27.69 3.67 20.78
C GLU A 218 -29.04 3.52 20.06
N TYR A 219 -29.82 4.61 19.98
CA TYR A 219 -31.08 4.66 19.23
C TYR A 219 -30.89 4.54 17.71
N LEU A 220 -29.81 5.11 17.17
CA LEU A 220 -29.50 5.02 15.74
C LEU A 220 -29.00 3.64 15.35
N LEU A 221 -28.22 2.96 16.20
CA LEU A 221 -27.62 1.67 15.87
C LEU A 221 -28.50 0.47 16.25
N PHE A 222 -29.32 0.59 17.29
CA PHE A 222 -30.12 -0.52 17.82
C PHE A 222 -31.58 -0.14 17.95
N VAL A 223 -32.46 -1.12 17.81
CA VAL A 223 -33.90 -0.95 17.90
C VAL A 223 -34.47 -1.88 18.96
N ARG A 224 -35.22 -1.31 19.91
CA ARG A 224 -35.86 -2.06 21.00
C ARG A 224 -37.29 -2.42 20.64
N VAL A 225 -37.58 -3.71 20.62
CA VAL A 225 -38.93 -4.26 20.50
C VAL A 225 -39.45 -4.55 21.92
N SER A 226 -40.48 -3.82 22.35
CA SER A 226 -40.98 -3.89 23.73
C SER A 226 -41.88 -5.12 23.97
N SER A 227 -42.57 -5.58 22.92
CA SER A 227 -43.44 -6.76 22.92
C SER A 227 -43.42 -7.46 21.56
N ASP A 228 -43.63 -8.77 21.59
CA ASP A 228 -43.79 -9.60 20.38
C ASP A 228 -44.88 -9.01 19.47
N PHE A 229 -44.62 -8.96 18.17
CA PHE A 229 -45.64 -8.55 17.22
C PHE A 229 -45.54 -9.31 15.90
N GLU A 230 -46.70 -9.59 15.32
CA GLU A 230 -46.77 -10.22 14.01
C GLU A 230 -46.34 -9.26 12.91
N TRP A 231 -45.41 -9.71 12.08
CA TRP A 231 -45.09 -9.03 10.83
C TRP A 231 -46.05 -9.49 9.74
N LYS A 232 -46.82 -8.53 9.20
CA LYS A 232 -47.80 -8.75 8.15
C LYS A 232 -47.36 -8.09 6.85
N ILE A 233 -47.30 -8.84 5.75
CA ILE A 233 -47.09 -8.24 4.43
C ILE A 233 -48.40 -7.55 4.02
N ASN A 234 -48.32 -6.25 3.67
CA ASN A 234 -49.47 -5.39 3.35
C ASN A 234 -50.58 -5.37 4.43
N ASN A 235 -50.25 -5.66 5.70
CA ASN A 235 -51.23 -5.85 6.79
C ASN A 235 -52.22 -7.01 6.59
N GLU A 236 -52.06 -7.86 5.56
CA GLU A 236 -53.01 -8.89 5.17
C GLU A 236 -52.57 -10.30 5.58
N HIS A 237 -51.31 -10.66 5.33
CA HIS A 237 -50.78 -12.01 5.58
C HIS A 237 -49.69 -11.99 6.65
N ALA A 238 -49.95 -12.60 7.79
CA ALA A 238 -48.96 -12.79 8.86
C ALA A 238 -47.95 -13.86 8.45
N VAL A 239 -46.66 -13.50 8.47
CA VAL A 239 -45.60 -14.36 7.93
C VAL A 239 -44.68 -14.91 9.00
N PHE A 240 -44.35 -14.09 10.00
CA PHE A 240 -43.57 -14.47 11.18
C PHE A 240 -43.78 -13.45 12.30
N THR A 241 -43.44 -13.84 13.52
CA THR A 241 -43.47 -12.96 14.70
C THR A 241 -42.09 -12.40 14.95
N ILE A 242 -42.00 -11.08 15.13
CA ILE A 242 -40.80 -10.43 15.65
C ILE A 242 -40.91 -10.47 17.16
N GLN A 243 -40.03 -11.25 17.79
CA GLN A 243 -39.99 -11.42 19.24
C GLN A 243 -39.47 -10.15 19.94
N LYS A 244 -39.82 -9.98 21.20
CA LYS A 244 -39.26 -8.98 22.10
C LYS A 244 -37.73 -9.13 22.16
N GLY A 245 -37.02 -8.02 22.03
CA GLY A 245 -35.55 -8.01 22.01
C GLY A 245 -34.97 -6.69 21.54
N GLU A 246 -33.64 -6.59 21.57
CA GLU A 246 -32.89 -5.47 20.98
C GLU A 246 -32.18 -5.95 19.71
N TYR A 247 -32.53 -5.34 18.58
CA TYR A 247 -32.06 -5.73 17.26
C TYR A 247 -31.13 -4.67 16.69
N LEU A 248 -30.26 -5.07 15.75
CA LEU A 248 -29.52 -4.13 14.93
C LEU A 248 -30.49 -3.33 14.03
N SER A 249 -30.40 -2.00 14.11
CA SER A 249 -31.21 -1.10 13.30
C SER A 249 -30.78 -1.13 11.82
N PHE A 250 -31.63 -0.67 10.91
CA PHE A 250 -31.26 -0.52 9.49
C PHE A 250 -30.00 0.35 9.28
N VAL A 251 -29.88 1.45 10.03
CA VAL A 251 -28.70 2.35 9.98
C VAL A 251 -27.46 1.61 10.47
N GLY A 252 -27.56 0.86 11.56
CA GLY A 252 -26.48 0.06 12.10
C GLY A 252 -26.03 -1.06 11.15
N ALA A 253 -26.98 -1.75 10.52
CA ALA A 253 -26.71 -2.77 9.52
C ALA A 253 -25.99 -2.20 8.29
N LEU A 254 -26.47 -1.09 7.74
CA LEU A 254 -25.85 -0.45 6.59
C LEU A 254 -24.43 0.05 6.92
N PHE A 255 -24.25 0.65 8.09
CA PHE A 255 -22.93 1.08 8.57
C PHE A 255 -21.96 -0.11 8.67
N ALA A 256 -22.37 -1.19 9.34
CA ALA A 256 -21.57 -2.40 9.49
C ALA A 256 -21.19 -3.00 8.12
N LEU A 257 -22.12 -3.08 7.17
CA LEU A 257 -21.84 -3.56 5.81
C LEU A 257 -20.79 -2.70 5.10
N CYS A 258 -20.92 -1.37 5.17
CA CYS A 258 -20.01 -0.44 4.48
C CYS A 258 -18.56 -0.45 5.02
N MET A 259 -18.35 -0.86 6.27
CA MET A 259 -17.00 -1.07 6.82
C MET A 259 -16.21 -2.16 6.07
N PHE A 260 -16.91 -3.10 5.43
CA PHE A 260 -16.30 -4.22 4.71
C PHE A 260 -16.33 -4.06 3.18
N LEU A 261 -16.42 -2.81 2.72
CA LEU A 261 -16.34 -2.45 1.31
C LEU A 261 -15.12 -1.57 1.04
N TYR A 262 -14.60 -1.63 -0.19
CA TYR A 262 -13.67 -0.62 -0.64
C TYR A 262 -14.39 0.73 -0.83
N LYS A 263 -13.68 1.84 -0.68
CA LYS A 263 -14.27 3.19 -0.68
C LYS A 263 -15.06 3.51 -1.96
N ASP A 264 -14.54 3.13 -3.12
CA ASP A 264 -15.20 3.33 -4.42
C ASP A 264 -16.48 2.47 -4.55
N GLU A 265 -16.42 1.22 -4.09
CA GLU A 265 -17.54 0.29 -4.04
C GLU A 265 -18.65 0.85 -3.15
N ALA A 266 -18.29 1.22 -1.91
CA ALA A 266 -19.19 1.74 -0.90
C ALA A 266 -19.90 3.01 -1.40
N ASN A 267 -19.14 3.96 -1.96
CA ASN A 267 -19.67 5.20 -2.51
C ASN A 267 -20.64 4.97 -3.67
N THR A 268 -20.34 4.01 -4.54
CA THR A 268 -21.17 3.69 -5.70
C THR A 268 -22.48 3.04 -5.26
N MET A 269 -22.40 2.01 -4.41
CA MET A 269 -23.58 1.25 -4.00
C MET A 269 -24.49 2.01 -3.03
N ILE A 270 -23.92 2.70 -2.02
CA ILE A 270 -24.72 3.41 -1.02
C ILE A 270 -25.58 4.51 -1.66
N SER A 271 -25.10 5.10 -2.76
CA SER A 271 -25.81 6.15 -3.49
C SER A 271 -27.16 5.69 -4.09
N LYS A 272 -27.39 4.38 -4.17
CA LYS A 272 -28.63 3.77 -4.66
C LYS A 272 -29.66 3.51 -3.56
N VAL A 273 -29.24 3.49 -2.29
CA VAL A 273 -30.13 3.31 -1.15
C VAL A 273 -31.00 4.57 -0.96
N LYS A 274 -32.29 4.39 -0.70
CA LYS A 274 -33.24 5.50 -0.51
C LYS A 274 -32.78 6.33 0.70
N GLY A 275 -32.73 7.65 0.54
CA GLY A 275 -32.23 8.56 1.59
C GLY A 275 -30.70 8.71 1.65
N TYR A 276 -29.96 8.16 0.68
CA TYR A 276 -28.50 8.29 0.54
C TYR A 276 -28.07 8.70 -0.90
N LYS A 277 -29.00 9.27 -1.70
CA LYS A 277 -28.73 9.65 -3.10
C LYS A 277 -27.60 10.68 -3.24
N LYS A 278 -26.89 10.64 -4.38
CA LYS A 278 -25.84 11.61 -4.74
C LYS A 278 -26.44 12.96 -5.15
N THR A 279 -26.84 13.77 -4.18
CA THR A 279 -27.20 15.19 -4.40
C THR A 279 -26.00 16.08 -4.08
N LYS A 280 -25.94 17.30 -4.66
CA LYS A 280 -24.92 18.32 -4.33
C LYS A 280 -25.12 18.94 -2.94
N GLU A 281 -26.16 18.54 -2.21
CA GLU A 281 -26.44 19.05 -0.88
C GLU A 281 -25.39 18.52 0.11
N LYS A 282 -24.66 19.44 0.74
CA LYS A 282 -23.66 19.15 1.80
C LYS A 282 -24.20 18.19 2.86
N GLU A 283 -25.51 18.28 3.13
CA GLU A 283 -26.25 17.46 4.06
C GLU A 283 -26.21 15.95 3.72
N MET A 284 -26.49 15.57 2.47
CA MET A 284 -26.49 14.16 2.06
C MET A 284 -25.07 13.60 1.91
N MET A 285 -24.08 14.45 1.66
CA MET A 285 -22.67 14.04 1.63
C MET A 285 -22.21 13.57 3.01
N ALA A 286 -22.40 14.40 4.03
CA ALA A 286 -22.00 14.07 5.40
C ALA A 286 -22.59 12.74 5.90
N LYS A 287 -23.86 12.46 5.58
CA LYS A 287 -24.51 11.20 5.92
C LYS A 287 -23.82 9.98 5.28
N ARG A 288 -23.38 10.10 4.03
CA ARG A 288 -22.62 9.06 3.32
C ARG A 288 -21.18 8.97 3.80
N ASP A 289 -20.57 10.08 4.16
CA ASP A 289 -19.20 10.11 4.65
C ASP A 289 -19.09 9.39 5.99
N ILE A 290 -20.09 9.52 6.87
CA ILE A 290 -20.19 8.70 8.10
C ILE A 290 -20.26 7.22 7.73
N MET A 291 -21.16 6.84 6.82
CA MET A 291 -21.36 5.43 6.44
C MET A 291 -20.13 4.78 5.81
N THR A 292 -19.40 5.55 5.02
CA THR A 292 -18.23 5.07 4.27
C THR A 292 -16.91 5.45 4.96
N PHE A 293 -16.95 5.94 6.19
CA PHE A 293 -15.79 6.47 6.89
C PHE A 293 -14.68 5.42 6.99
N PHE A 294 -15.04 4.20 7.37
CA PHE A 294 -14.13 3.06 7.48
C PHE A 294 -13.97 2.24 6.20
N SER A 295 -14.62 2.61 5.09
CA SER A 295 -14.41 1.89 3.84
C SER A 295 -12.98 2.11 3.36
N LYS A 296 -12.25 1.01 3.13
CA LYS A 296 -10.82 1.02 2.83
C LYS A 296 -10.56 1.48 1.40
N ASN A 297 -9.52 2.29 1.18
CA ASN A 297 -8.99 2.50 -0.17
C ASN A 297 -8.19 1.25 -0.57
N ILE A 298 -8.41 0.75 -1.78
CA ILE A 298 -7.59 -0.33 -2.33
C ILE A 298 -6.13 0.12 -2.28
N SER A 299 -5.25 -0.73 -1.73
CA SER A 299 -3.82 -0.43 -1.57
C SER A 299 -2.95 -1.57 -2.08
N ALA A 300 -1.67 -1.30 -2.33
CA ALA A 300 -0.68 -2.31 -2.70
C ALA A 300 -0.55 -3.46 -1.68
N GLN A 301 -0.99 -3.27 -0.43
CA GLN A 301 -1.00 -4.29 0.62
C GLN A 301 -2.20 -5.25 0.52
N ASP A 302 -3.20 -4.95 -0.32
CA ASP A 302 -4.37 -5.80 -0.58
C ASP A 302 -4.18 -6.74 -1.78
N ILE A 303 -2.99 -6.68 -2.39
CA ILE A 303 -2.58 -7.33 -3.62
C ILE A 303 -1.64 -8.46 -3.21
N ASP A 304 -2.02 -9.71 -3.52
CA ASP A 304 -1.23 -10.90 -3.15
C ASP A 304 0.17 -10.86 -3.75
N CYS A 305 1.14 -11.51 -3.09
CA CYS A 305 2.56 -11.35 -3.36
C CYS A 305 3.03 -11.92 -4.69
N GLU A 306 2.29 -12.87 -5.25
CA GLU A 306 2.74 -13.64 -6.41
C GLU A 306 2.61 -12.88 -7.73
N GLU A 307 1.88 -11.76 -7.78
CA GLU A 307 1.58 -11.06 -9.03
C GLU A 307 1.76 -9.51 -9.00
N LYS A 308 2.53 -8.95 -8.05
CA LYS A 308 2.84 -7.50 -7.93
C LYS A 308 3.61 -6.84 -9.10
N ASN A 309 3.65 -7.44 -10.29
CA ASN A 309 4.51 -7.03 -11.40
C ASN A 309 4.25 -5.55 -11.81
N LEU A 310 2.99 -5.13 -11.94
CA LEU A 310 2.67 -3.74 -12.26
C LEU A 310 3.09 -2.74 -11.16
N ILE A 311 3.11 -3.18 -9.89
CA ILE A 311 3.62 -2.37 -8.76
C ILE A 311 5.14 -2.28 -8.85
N TYR A 312 5.82 -3.37 -9.18
CA TYR A 312 7.28 -3.38 -9.35
C TYR A 312 7.73 -2.51 -10.52
N PHE A 313 7.02 -2.57 -11.64
CA PHE A 313 7.20 -1.65 -12.75
C PHE A 313 7.04 -0.20 -12.28
N ARG A 314 5.94 0.12 -11.59
CA ARG A 314 5.69 1.47 -11.06
C ARG A 314 6.83 1.95 -10.15
N ASP A 315 7.25 1.13 -9.20
CA ASP A 315 8.28 1.46 -8.22
C ASP A 315 9.63 1.76 -8.88
N ILE A 316 10.00 0.97 -9.89
CA ILE A 316 11.25 1.18 -10.63
C ILE A 316 11.14 2.43 -11.51
N ILE A 317 10.04 2.66 -12.22
CA ILE A 317 9.84 3.87 -13.04
C ILE A 317 9.88 5.14 -12.17
N LEU A 318 9.24 5.13 -10.99
CA LEU A 318 9.30 6.24 -10.03
C LEU A 318 10.71 6.46 -9.48
N TYR A 319 11.49 5.39 -9.29
CA TYR A 319 12.89 5.48 -8.86
C TYR A 319 13.78 6.08 -9.96
N LEU A 320 13.58 5.67 -11.22
CA LEU A 320 14.30 6.19 -12.39
C LEU A 320 13.95 7.65 -12.70
N ASN A 321 12.75 8.12 -12.33
CA ASN A 321 12.35 9.52 -12.47
C ASN A 321 13.01 10.46 -11.46
N LYS A 322 13.83 9.93 -10.54
CA LYS A 322 14.61 10.73 -9.61
C LYS A 322 16.07 10.73 -10.01
N TYR A 323 16.71 11.88 -9.90
CA TYR A 323 18.11 11.98 -10.26
C TYR A 323 19.00 11.15 -9.29
N PRO A 324 20.11 10.56 -9.78
CA PRO A 324 20.99 9.70 -9.01
C PRO A 324 21.51 10.30 -7.70
N LEU A 325 21.73 9.45 -6.68
CA LEU A 325 22.21 9.86 -5.34
C LEU A 325 23.58 10.58 -5.39
N GLU A 326 24.37 10.30 -6.42
CA GLU A 326 25.65 10.93 -6.73
C GLU A 326 25.55 12.46 -6.79
N TRP A 327 24.45 12.99 -7.31
CA TRP A 327 24.20 14.44 -7.42
C TRP A 327 24.03 15.11 -6.05
N ASN A 328 23.39 14.45 -5.07
CA ASN A 328 23.18 15.04 -3.74
C ASN A 328 24.51 15.48 -3.11
N LYS A 329 25.55 14.65 -3.24
CA LYS A 329 26.89 14.94 -2.70
C LYS A 329 27.62 16.05 -3.45
N ALA A 330 27.29 16.28 -4.73
CA ALA A 330 27.87 17.34 -5.53
C ALA A 330 27.18 18.68 -5.27
N LEU A 331 25.84 18.68 -5.18
CA LEU A 331 25.01 19.83 -4.84
C LEU A 331 25.29 20.34 -3.42
N GLU A 332 25.64 19.46 -2.48
CA GLU A 332 26.06 19.86 -1.12
C GLU A 332 27.44 20.53 -1.03
N LYS A 333 28.29 20.41 -2.06
CA LYS A 333 29.74 20.69 -1.96
C LYS A 333 30.23 21.97 -2.62
N GLU A 334 29.55 22.56 -3.61
CA GLU A 334 30.07 23.74 -4.32
C GLU A 334 28.98 24.75 -4.72
N VAL A 335 29.33 26.04 -4.55
CA VAL A 335 28.59 27.25 -4.97
C VAL A 335 29.00 27.72 -6.38
N ASN A 336 29.89 27.00 -7.09
CA ASN A 336 30.49 27.47 -8.36
C ASN A 336 30.42 26.46 -9.53
N ALA A 337 29.32 25.72 -9.68
CA ALA A 337 29.07 24.89 -10.87
C ALA A 337 27.78 25.30 -11.61
N ASP A 338 27.50 26.60 -11.62
CA ASP A 338 26.25 27.22 -12.11
C ASP A 338 25.78 26.66 -13.45
N LYS A 339 26.65 26.54 -14.47
CA LYS A 339 26.20 26.10 -15.80
C LYS A 339 25.72 24.65 -15.86
N VAL A 340 26.31 23.73 -15.09
CA VAL A 340 25.94 22.31 -15.10
C VAL A 340 24.67 22.10 -14.27
N PHE A 341 24.58 22.76 -13.12
CA PHE A 341 23.41 22.65 -12.25
C PHE A 341 22.19 23.33 -12.86
N GLU A 342 22.37 24.40 -13.64
CA GLU A 342 21.27 25.06 -14.35
C GLU A 342 20.64 24.16 -15.43
N VAL A 343 21.40 23.28 -16.10
CA VAL A 343 20.81 22.30 -17.05
C VAL A 343 19.93 21.28 -16.32
N LEU A 344 20.41 20.73 -15.21
CA LEU A 344 19.64 19.80 -14.38
C LEU A 344 18.38 20.47 -13.81
N LYS A 345 18.54 21.69 -13.29
CA LYS A 345 17.46 22.50 -12.72
C LYS A 345 16.40 22.84 -13.77
N LYS A 346 16.82 23.26 -14.97
CA LYS A 346 15.93 23.58 -16.09
C LYS A 346 15.12 22.37 -16.52
N GLU A 347 15.74 21.20 -16.73
CA GLU A 347 15.00 20.01 -17.14
C GLU A 347 13.98 19.59 -16.07
N ILE A 348 14.34 19.63 -14.78
CA ILE A 348 13.40 19.29 -13.71
C ILE A 348 12.25 20.33 -13.65
N ALA A 349 12.55 21.62 -13.85
CA ALA A 349 11.54 22.67 -13.91
C ALA A 349 10.57 22.44 -15.09
N GLU A 350 11.10 22.16 -16.30
CA GLU A 350 10.29 21.84 -17.48
C GLU A 350 9.43 20.57 -17.27
N MET A 351 9.97 19.52 -16.65
CA MET A 351 9.19 18.32 -16.31
C MET A 351 8.04 18.62 -15.35
N GLU A 352 8.27 19.52 -14.38
CA GLU A 352 7.25 19.93 -13.42
C GLU A 352 6.22 20.87 -14.00
N GLU A 353 6.63 21.82 -14.84
CA GLU A 353 5.72 22.66 -15.61
C GLU A 353 4.82 21.79 -16.49
N ASN A 354 5.38 20.81 -17.20
CA ASN A 354 4.60 19.86 -17.99
C ASN A 354 3.65 19.02 -17.11
N ARG A 355 4.08 18.60 -15.92
CA ARG A 355 3.21 17.88 -14.97
C ARG A 355 2.03 18.75 -14.51
N ILE A 356 2.29 20.03 -14.19
CA ILE A 356 1.25 20.99 -13.80
C ILE A 356 0.29 21.23 -14.97
N LEU A 357 0.81 21.40 -16.18
CA LEU A 357 0.02 21.61 -17.39
C LEU A 357 -0.84 20.39 -17.76
N ASP A 358 -0.33 19.16 -17.59
CA ASP A 358 -1.08 17.93 -17.89
C ASP A 358 -2.28 17.69 -16.96
N VAL A 359 -2.25 18.23 -15.74
CA VAL A 359 -3.41 18.20 -14.81
C VAL A 359 -4.59 19.00 -15.37
N CYS A 360 -4.35 19.91 -16.32
CA CYS A 360 -5.31 20.90 -16.79
C CYS A 360 -6.05 20.50 -18.09
N LEU A 361 -5.55 19.52 -18.85
CA LEU A 361 -5.91 19.36 -20.27
C LEU A 361 -6.74 18.11 -20.55
N THR A 362 -7.91 18.06 -19.94
CA THR A 362 -9.03 17.20 -20.37
C THR A 362 -10.27 18.09 -20.45
N PRO A 363 -10.59 18.78 -21.58
CA PRO A 363 -10.36 18.41 -22.99
C PRO A 363 -9.92 19.55 -23.95
N TYR A 364 -9.37 20.68 -23.49
CA TYR A 364 -9.10 21.85 -24.37
C TYR A 364 -7.69 21.85 -25.00
N PRO A 365 -7.49 22.43 -26.20
CA PRO A 365 -6.19 22.49 -26.87
C PRO A 365 -5.15 23.30 -26.06
N GLN A 366 -3.95 22.73 -25.90
CA GLN A 366 -2.79 23.31 -25.17
C GLN A 366 -2.50 24.78 -25.48
N ARG A 367 -2.66 25.20 -26.75
CA ARG A 367 -2.32 26.56 -27.21
C ARG A 367 -3.27 27.64 -26.71
N THR A 368 -4.51 27.29 -26.37
CA THR A 368 -5.55 28.27 -26.00
C THR A 368 -5.44 28.68 -24.53
N ILE A 369 -5.15 27.73 -23.63
CA ILE A 369 -5.04 28.02 -22.18
C ILE A 369 -3.75 28.77 -21.86
N GLN A 370 -2.65 28.49 -22.55
CA GLN A 370 -1.39 29.24 -22.38
C GLN A 370 -1.54 30.72 -22.76
N SER A 371 -2.34 31.03 -23.80
CA SER A 371 -2.71 32.41 -24.13
C SER A 371 -3.70 33.02 -23.13
N PHE A 372 -4.54 32.23 -22.46
CA PHE A 372 -5.52 32.72 -21.47
C PHE A 372 -4.93 32.97 -20.08
N ILE A 373 -3.94 32.18 -19.65
CA ILE A 373 -3.25 32.39 -18.36
C ILE A 373 -2.28 33.59 -18.45
N LEU A 374 -1.78 33.90 -19.65
CA LEU A 374 -0.85 35.00 -19.89
C LEU A 374 -1.52 36.29 -20.41
N SER A 375 -2.82 36.27 -20.70
CA SER A 375 -3.57 37.48 -21.06
C SER A 375 -4.70 37.68 -20.06
N ASP A 376 -4.75 38.84 -19.41
CA ASP A 376 -5.70 39.22 -18.34
C ASP A 376 -7.20 39.24 -18.75
N ASN A 377 -7.62 38.45 -19.74
CA ASN A 377 -8.96 38.46 -20.33
C ASN A 377 -9.85 37.33 -19.77
N PHE A 378 -10.04 37.29 -18.45
CA PHE A 378 -10.90 36.30 -17.76
C PHE A 378 -12.41 36.52 -17.98
N ASP A 379 -12.83 37.67 -18.51
CA ASP A 379 -14.25 38.07 -18.55
C ASP A 379 -15.09 37.47 -19.68
N LYS A 380 -14.51 36.61 -20.54
CA LYS A 380 -15.21 36.08 -21.73
C LYS A 380 -15.60 34.59 -21.68
N ILE A 381 -15.49 33.93 -20.52
CA ILE A 381 -15.82 32.50 -20.37
C ILE A 381 -17.32 32.34 -19.99
N PRO A 382 -18.10 31.47 -20.68
CA PRO A 382 -19.50 31.22 -20.34
C PRO A 382 -19.69 30.65 -18.92
N ASP A 383 -20.70 31.17 -18.20
CA ASP A 383 -20.96 30.95 -16.76
C ASP A 383 -21.08 29.48 -16.31
N VAL A 384 -21.40 28.55 -17.22
CA VAL A 384 -21.76 27.16 -16.84
C VAL A 384 -20.55 26.32 -16.39
N ASN A 385 -19.32 26.74 -16.69
CA ASN A 385 -18.09 26.03 -16.30
C ASN A 385 -17.13 26.85 -15.42
N LYS A 386 -17.49 28.11 -15.08
CA LYS A 386 -16.57 29.08 -14.45
C LYS A 386 -16.00 28.57 -13.12
N LYS A 387 -16.84 28.07 -12.22
CA LYS A 387 -16.41 27.55 -10.91
C LYS A 387 -15.45 26.35 -10.98
N MET A 388 -15.65 25.44 -11.95
CA MET A 388 -14.78 24.27 -12.09
C MET A 388 -13.43 24.66 -12.71
N ILE A 389 -13.44 25.67 -13.58
CA ILE A 389 -12.23 26.28 -14.14
C ILE A 389 -11.50 27.08 -13.06
N ASP A 390 -12.20 27.87 -12.25
CA ASP A 390 -11.64 28.65 -11.14
C ASP A 390 -10.97 27.75 -10.09
N GLU A 391 -11.63 26.64 -9.69
CA GLU A 391 -11.05 25.65 -8.76
C GLU A 391 -9.78 24.97 -9.35
N GLN A 392 -9.76 24.73 -10.66
CA GLN A 392 -8.58 24.20 -11.35
C GLN A 392 -7.46 25.25 -11.46
N VAL A 393 -7.80 26.50 -11.80
CA VAL A 393 -6.87 27.65 -11.87
C VAL A 393 -6.25 27.91 -10.51
N GLU A 394 -7.04 27.92 -9.42
CA GLU A 394 -6.54 28.10 -8.05
C GLU A 394 -5.59 26.96 -7.63
N ALA A 395 -5.90 25.71 -8.00
CA ALA A 395 -5.03 24.57 -7.74
C ALA A 395 -3.70 24.68 -8.51
N ILE A 396 -3.73 25.13 -9.76
CA ILE A 396 -2.55 25.39 -10.60
C ILE A 396 -1.72 26.51 -10.00
N GLN A 397 -2.34 27.64 -9.66
CA GLN A 397 -1.69 28.80 -9.06
C GLN A 397 -0.91 28.38 -7.82
N LYS A 398 -1.54 27.58 -6.94
CA LYS A 398 -0.94 27.06 -5.72
C LYS A 398 0.25 26.13 -5.98
N ASP A 399 0.20 25.30 -7.04
CA ASP A 399 1.31 24.41 -7.39
C ASP A 399 2.46 25.14 -8.10
N VAL A 400 2.15 26.17 -8.90
CA VAL A 400 3.14 27.10 -9.47
C VAL A 400 3.81 27.91 -8.37
N GLU A 401 3.06 28.42 -7.40
CA GLU A 401 3.58 29.13 -6.22
C GLU A 401 4.49 28.23 -5.39
N LYS A 402 4.11 26.97 -5.14
CA LYS A 402 4.99 25.99 -4.47
C LYS A 402 6.27 25.73 -5.26
N LEU A 403 6.18 25.63 -6.58
CA LEU A 403 7.35 25.41 -7.44
C LEU A 403 8.28 26.63 -7.37
N ALA A 404 7.73 27.84 -7.51
CA ALA A 404 8.47 29.10 -7.38
C ALA A 404 9.10 29.24 -5.99
N GLN A 405 8.36 28.90 -4.93
CA GLN A 405 8.86 28.90 -3.56
C GLN A 405 10.01 27.90 -3.37
N ARG A 406 9.88 26.66 -3.87
CA ARG A 406 10.96 25.65 -3.79
C ARG A 406 12.21 26.04 -4.56
N LEU A 407 12.04 26.70 -5.71
CA LEU A 407 13.13 27.26 -6.51
C LEU A 407 13.82 28.42 -5.75
N LYS A 408 13.03 29.29 -5.10
CA LYS A 408 13.53 30.42 -4.29
C LYS A 408 14.25 29.95 -3.01
N GLU A 409 13.75 28.90 -2.36
CA GLU A 409 14.28 28.34 -1.11
C GLU A 409 15.41 27.33 -1.32
N ASN A 410 15.80 27.02 -2.57
CA ASN A 410 16.76 25.95 -2.92
C ASN A 410 16.41 24.56 -2.35
N THR A 411 15.17 24.35 -1.90
CA THR A 411 14.65 23.04 -1.44
C THR A 411 14.27 22.13 -2.62
N PHE A 412 14.27 22.68 -3.83
CA PHE A 412 14.00 21.98 -5.09
C PHE A 412 14.78 20.67 -5.24
N PHE A 413 16.10 20.68 -5.03
CA PHE A 413 16.94 19.48 -5.18
C PHE A 413 16.56 18.37 -4.21
N THR A 414 16.22 18.70 -2.96
CA THR A 414 15.86 17.69 -1.95
C THR A 414 14.59 16.90 -2.29
N SER A 415 13.74 17.45 -3.17
CA SER A 415 12.46 16.84 -3.55
C SER A 415 12.58 15.83 -4.71
N TYR A 416 13.55 16.05 -5.62
CA TYR A 416 13.71 15.29 -6.87
C TYR A 416 14.87 14.28 -6.85
N GLY A 417 15.71 14.29 -5.81
CA GLY A 417 16.81 13.36 -5.65
C GLY A 417 16.37 12.01 -5.07
N ARG A 418 17.13 10.96 -5.39
CA ARG A 418 16.99 9.66 -4.69
C ARG A 418 17.39 9.82 -3.22
N ASN A 419 16.57 9.27 -2.32
CA ASN A 419 16.86 9.26 -0.88
C ASN A 419 17.83 8.13 -0.49
N GLN A 420 17.77 7.02 -1.22
CA GLN A 420 18.61 5.85 -1.02
C GLN A 420 18.86 5.15 -2.36
N ASP A 421 19.96 4.42 -2.44
CA ASP A 421 20.29 3.56 -3.57
C ASP A 421 19.60 2.20 -3.41
N ARG A 422 18.79 1.81 -4.39
CA ARG A 422 17.98 0.58 -4.39
C ARG A 422 18.34 -0.39 -5.52
N PHE A 423 19.40 -0.13 -6.29
CA PHE A 423 19.75 -0.96 -7.45
C PHE A 423 19.87 -2.44 -7.07
N MET A 424 20.67 -2.75 -6.04
CA MET A 424 20.89 -4.15 -5.63
C MET A 424 19.61 -4.82 -5.10
N GLU A 425 18.68 -4.05 -4.52
CA GLU A 425 17.38 -4.58 -4.07
C GLU A 425 16.56 -5.09 -5.25
N PHE A 426 16.38 -4.25 -6.28
CA PHE A 426 15.62 -4.59 -7.47
C PHE A 426 16.31 -5.69 -8.29
N ALA A 427 17.63 -5.59 -8.48
CA ALA A 427 18.43 -6.56 -9.21
C ALA A 427 18.37 -7.95 -8.57
N LEU A 428 18.61 -8.05 -7.25
CA LEU A 428 18.62 -9.34 -6.58
C LEU A 428 17.23 -9.97 -6.51
N ARG A 429 16.18 -9.16 -6.27
CA ARG A 429 14.80 -9.65 -6.33
C ARG A 429 14.50 -10.26 -7.70
N TYR A 430 14.81 -9.54 -8.78
CA TYR A 430 14.61 -10.02 -10.15
C TYR A 430 15.33 -11.35 -10.39
N LEU A 431 16.61 -11.47 -10.03
CA LEU A 431 17.36 -12.72 -10.20
C LEU A 431 16.79 -13.88 -9.38
N ALA A 432 16.37 -13.62 -8.14
CA ALA A 432 15.79 -14.62 -7.26
C ALA A 432 14.41 -15.10 -7.73
N GLU A 433 13.53 -14.20 -8.20
CA GLU A 433 12.22 -14.54 -8.77
C GLU A 433 12.32 -15.36 -10.06
N ARG A 434 13.42 -15.21 -10.80
CA ARG A 434 13.67 -15.97 -12.04
C ARG A 434 14.35 -17.30 -11.80
N ASN A 435 14.56 -17.70 -10.54
CA ASN A 435 15.35 -18.88 -10.16
C ASN A 435 16.69 -18.91 -10.91
N TYR A 436 17.31 -17.74 -11.13
CA TYR A 436 18.49 -17.63 -11.99
C TYR A 436 19.67 -18.43 -11.44
N PHE A 437 19.79 -18.49 -10.11
CA PHE A 437 20.78 -19.29 -9.39
C PHE A 437 20.31 -20.73 -9.07
N GLY A 438 19.16 -21.16 -9.60
CA GLY A 438 18.48 -22.39 -9.21
C GLY A 438 17.41 -22.16 -8.13
N SER A 439 16.40 -23.03 -8.08
CA SER A 439 15.31 -22.98 -7.09
C SER A 439 15.78 -23.35 -5.67
N ASP A 440 16.90 -24.07 -5.56
CA ASP A 440 17.57 -24.47 -4.32
C ASP A 440 18.49 -23.37 -3.73
N ALA A 441 18.70 -22.26 -4.45
CA ALA A 441 19.58 -21.20 -4.00
C ALA A 441 19.03 -20.48 -2.76
N GLN A 442 19.84 -20.46 -1.69
CA GLN A 442 19.48 -19.79 -0.44
C GLN A 442 20.19 -18.43 -0.34
N PHE A 443 19.42 -17.37 -0.14
CA PHE A 443 19.93 -16.01 0.02
C PHE A 443 20.08 -15.67 1.50
N LYS A 444 21.09 -14.88 1.84
CA LYS A 444 21.19 -14.29 3.17
C LYS A 444 20.10 -13.22 3.34
N CYS A 445 19.16 -13.48 4.25
CA CYS A 445 17.96 -12.69 4.46
C CYS A 445 17.80 -12.30 5.94
N TYR A 446 17.03 -11.25 6.20
CA TYR A 446 16.51 -10.95 7.53
C TYR A 446 15.43 -11.96 7.90
N ARG A 447 15.50 -12.49 9.13
CA ARG A 447 14.63 -13.60 9.57
C ARG A 447 13.21 -13.18 9.92
N PHE A 448 13.03 -11.97 10.44
CA PHE A 448 11.75 -11.52 11.01
C PHE A 448 11.32 -10.19 10.41
N TYR A 449 10.04 -10.09 10.08
CA TYR A 449 9.45 -8.89 9.49
C TYR A 449 9.45 -7.73 10.47
N THR A 450 9.16 -8.00 11.74
CA THR A 450 9.12 -6.99 12.82
C THR A 450 10.14 -7.27 13.94
N THR A 451 10.39 -6.24 14.76
CA THR A 451 11.28 -6.34 15.92
C THR A 451 10.63 -7.15 17.04
N GLU A 452 9.32 -7.09 17.19
CA GLU A 452 8.56 -7.84 18.20
C GLU A 452 8.69 -9.35 17.95
N GLU A 453 8.49 -9.80 16.71
CA GLU A 453 8.70 -11.21 16.33
C GLU A 453 10.11 -11.69 16.64
N GLN A 454 11.10 -10.82 16.39
CA GLN A 454 12.49 -11.12 16.70
C GLN A 454 12.73 -11.24 18.20
N ASN A 455 12.17 -10.35 19.02
CA ASN A 455 12.39 -10.36 20.46
C ASN A 455 11.78 -11.62 21.09
N VAL A 456 10.56 -11.99 20.69
CA VAL A 456 9.91 -13.24 21.12
C VAL A 456 10.77 -14.47 20.75
N PHE A 457 11.33 -14.48 19.54
CA PHE A 457 12.26 -15.52 19.14
C PHE A 457 13.55 -15.54 19.98
N LEU A 458 14.14 -14.38 20.26
CA LEU A 458 15.37 -14.31 21.05
C LEU A 458 15.14 -14.71 22.50
N GLU A 459 14.01 -14.35 23.11
CA GLU A 459 13.64 -14.76 24.46
C GLU A 459 13.46 -16.28 24.55
N SER A 460 12.66 -16.85 23.65
CA SER A 460 12.42 -18.30 23.60
C SER A 460 13.69 -19.11 23.33
N GLU A 461 14.56 -18.69 22.41
CA GLU A 461 15.82 -19.41 22.17
C GLU A 461 16.85 -19.19 23.29
N LYS A 462 16.79 -18.07 24.03
CA LYS A 462 17.67 -17.83 25.18
C LYS A 462 17.38 -18.82 26.32
N GLU A 463 16.11 -19.21 26.47
CA GLU A 463 15.69 -20.24 27.42
C GLU A 463 15.98 -21.67 26.92
N ARG A 464 15.88 -21.90 25.61
CA ARG A 464 16.02 -23.25 25.02
C ARG A 464 17.45 -23.65 24.69
N LEU A 465 18.26 -22.72 24.18
CA LEU A 465 19.61 -23.03 23.68
C LEU A 465 20.67 -22.84 24.77
N PRO A 466 21.69 -23.72 24.82
CA PRO A 466 22.90 -23.43 25.56
C PRO A 466 23.49 -22.09 25.12
N LYS A 467 24.01 -21.30 26.06
CA LYS A 467 24.58 -19.95 25.81
C LYS A 467 25.51 -19.89 24.59
N LYS A 468 26.35 -20.91 24.42
CA LYS A 468 27.29 -21.01 23.29
C LYS A 468 26.60 -21.13 21.92
N GLU A 469 25.44 -21.77 21.84
CA GLU A 469 24.64 -21.87 20.60
C GLU A 469 23.82 -20.60 20.38
N PHE A 470 23.26 -20.03 21.45
CA PHE A 470 22.58 -18.73 21.40
C PHE A 470 23.50 -17.62 20.87
N ASP A 471 24.74 -17.57 21.35
CA ASP A 471 25.75 -16.59 20.93
C ASP A 471 26.20 -16.75 19.46
N LYS A 472 25.85 -17.86 18.79
CA LYS A 472 26.13 -18.05 17.35
C LYS A 472 25.11 -17.36 16.44
N ILE A 473 23.96 -16.94 16.97
CA ILE A 473 22.93 -16.23 16.20
C ILE A 473 23.56 -14.99 15.55
N LYS A 474 23.37 -14.86 14.23
CA LYS A 474 23.97 -13.79 13.45
C LYS A 474 23.04 -12.60 13.36
N PHE A 475 23.63 -11.41 13.44
CA PHE A 475 22.91 -10.15 13.34
C PHE A 475 23.51 -9.26 12.27
N HIS A 476 22.65 -8.55 11.55
CA HIS A 476 23.02 -7.42 10.69
C HIS A 476 22.17 -6.21 11.07
N ARG A 477 22.82 -5.09 11.42
CA ARG A 477 22.15 -3.85 11.89
C ARG A 477 21.15 -4.09 13.02
N GLY A 478 21.45 -5.03 13.93
CA GLY A 478 20.59 -5.40 15.05
C GLY A 478 19.41 -6.32 14.71
N ARG A 479 19.30 -6.80 13.46
CA ARG A 479 18.29 -7.77 13.04
C ARG A 479 18.90 -9.15 12.82
N VAL A 480 18.19 -10.20 13.22
CA VAL A 480 18.60 -11.60 13.03
C VAL A 480 18.62 -11.93 11.53
N VAL A 481 19.69 -12.58 11.09
CA VAL A 481 19.86 -13.02 9.70
C VAL A 481 19.97 -14.53 9.58
N TYR A 482 19.52 -15.07 8.46
CA TYR A 482 19.55 -16.50 8.14
C TYR A 482 19.64 -16.72 6.62
N PHE A 483 19.82 -17.96 6.20
CA PHE A 483 19.79 -18.34 4.79
C PHE A 483 18.46 -19.03 4.48
N SER A 484 17.78 -18.58 3.43
CA SER A 484 16.46 -19.06 3.02
C SER A 484 16.34 -19.00 1.51
N THR A 485 15.57 -19.92 0.90
CA THR A 485 15.10 -19.68 -0.47
C THR A 485 14.11 -18.51 -0.48
N LEU A 486 13.91 -17.88 -1.64
CA LEU A 486 12.88 -16.86 -1.78
C LEU A 486 11.47 -17.45 -1.58
N ALA A 487 11.25 -18.69 -2.03
CA ALA A 487 9.99 -19.41 -1.84
C ALA A 487 9.66 -19.61 -0.35
N ASP A 488 10.58 -20.19 0.43
CA ASP A 488 10.40 -20.38 1.88
C ASP A 488 10.13 -19.05 2.61
N HIS A 489 10.77 -17.98 2.14
CA HIS A 489 10.55 -16.65 2.70
C HIS A 489 9.16 -16.13 2.40
N ARG A 490 8.69 -16.24 1.15
CA ARG A 490 7.36 -15.80 0.71
C ARG A 490 6.24 -16.59 1.37
N ASP A 491 6.43 -17.89 1.60
CA ASP A 491 5.49 -18.73 2.35
C ASP A 491 5.25 -18.19 3.78
N ARG A 492 6.30 -17.64 4.39
CA ARG A 492 6.23 -17.07 5.74
C ARG A 492 5.77 -15.60 5.74
N TYR A 493 6.28 -14.81 4.80
CA TYR A 493 6.04 -13.38 4.67
C TYR A 493 5.69 -13.03 3.22
N PRO A 494 4.44 -13.25 2.79
CA PRO A 494 4.00 -12.97 1.43
C PRO A 494 4.33 -11.52 1.04
N ASP A 495 4.08 -10.58 1.95
CA ASP A 495 4.18 -9.16 1.64
C ASP A 495 5.62 -8.61 1.65
N TRP A 496 6.65 -9.43 1.95
CA TRP A 496 8.04 -8.98 2.12
C TRP A 496 8.95 -9.36 0.94
N ASP A 497 9.00 -8.47 -0.05
CA ASP A 497 9.61 -8.78 -1.35
C ASP A 497 11.13 -8.52 -1.42
N THR A 498 11.71 -7.82 -0.43
CA THR A 498 13.14 -7.48 -0.37
C THR A 498 13.76 -7.82 0.99
N PRO A 499 13.82 -9.12 1.37
CA PRO A 499 14.36 -9.54 2.66
C PRO A 499 15.89 -9.61 2.70
N PHE A 500 16.55 -9.31 1.59
CA PHE A 500 17.97 -9.55 1.39
C PHE A 500 18.88 -8.67 2.27
N VAL A 501 20.02 -9.25 2.66
CA VAL A 501 21.05 -8.58 3.44
C VAL A 501 22.17 -8.11 2.53
N PHE A 502 22.41 -6.80 2.52
CA PHE A 502 23.51 -6.17 1.78
C PHE A 502 24.62 -5.72 2.74
N GLU A 503 25.79 -6.34 2.63
CA GLU A 503 26.97 -6.05 3.46
C GLU A 503 28.15 -5.69 2.56
N ASN A 504 28.77 -4.52 2.78
CA ASN A 504 29.93 -4.06 2.01
C ASN A 504 29.72 -4.06 0.48
N ASN A 505 28.55 -3.62 0.00
CA ASN A 505 28.16 -3.66 -1.43
C ASN A 505 28.24 -5.07 -2.04
N ALA A 506 27.97 -6.09 -1.24
CA ALA A 506 27.91 -7.47 -1.67
C ALA A 506 26.68 -8.19 -1.08
N ILE A 507 26.34 -9.29 -1.73
CA ILE A 507 25.30 -10.23 -1.31
C ILE A 507 25.94 -11.60 -1.07
N GLN A 508 25.30 -12.42 -0.24
CA GLN A 508 25.74 -13.78 0.03
C GLN A 508 24.66 -14.77 -0.39
N ILE A 509 25.06 -15.75 -1.20
CA ILE A 509 24.18 -16.81 -1.71
C ILE A 509 24.83 -18.15 -1.39
N ARG A 510 24.07 -19.06 -0.78
CA ARG A 510 24.47 -20.46 -0.59
C ARG A 510 23.84 -21.28 -1.72
N ILE A 511 24.68 -22.01 -2.44
CA ILE A 511 24.32 -22.78 -3.63
C ILE A 511 25.18 -24.04 -3.70
N THR A 512 24.67 -25.09 -4.32
CA THR A 512 25.44 -26.30 -4.62
C THR A 512 26.03 -26.18 -6.01
N LEU A 513 27.35 -26.27 -6.14
CA LEU A 513 28.11 -26.26 -7.41
C LEU A 513 28.98 -27.51 -7.46
N ASN A 514 28.85 -28.33 -8.52
CA ASN A 514 29.61 -29.59 -8.69
C ASN A 514 29.60 -30.46 -7.41
N ASP A 515 28.39 -30.72 -6.89
CA ASP A 515 28.08 -31.50 -5.66
C ASP A 515 28.65 -30.93 -4.35
N LYS A 516 29.16 -29.70 -4.33
CA LYS A 516 29.64 -29.02 -3.12
C LYS A 516 28.79 -27.80 -2.79
N THR A 517 28.34 -27.70 -1.55
CA THR A 517 27.68 -26.47 -1.06
C THR A 517 28.72 -25.38 -0.83
N VAL A 518 28.62 -24.31 -1.62
CA VAL A 518 29.53 -23.16 -1.58
C VAL A 518 28.77 -21.91 -1.12
N LEU A 519 29.42 -21.08 -0.30
CA LEU A 519 28.91 -19.75 0.02
C LEU A 519 29.53 -18.71 -0.92
N LEU A 520 28.76 -18.24 -1.89
CA LEU A 520 29.19 -17.21 -2.84
C LEU A 520 29.04 -15.82 -2.25
N SER A 521 30.08 -15.00 -2.36
CA SER A 521 30.03 -13.57 -2.05
C SER A 521 30.10 -12.75 -3.35
N ILE A 522 28.95 -12.25 -3.81
CA ILE A 522 28.84 -11.51 -5.08
C ILE A 522 28.88 -10.01 -4.81
N GLN A 523 29.88 -9.32 -5.36
CA GLN A 523 29.98 -7.86 -5.28
C GLN A 523 29.10 -7.18 -6.32
N ARG A 524 28.70 -5.93 -6.06
CA ARG A 524 27.86 -5.12 -6.96
C ARG A 524 28.31 -5.14 -8.44
N PRO A 525 29.59 -4.98 -8.80
CA PRO A 525 30.00 -5.00 -10.20
C PRO A 525 29.73 -6.34 -10.90
N LEU A 526 29.90 -7.46 -10.19
CA LEU A 526 29.56 -8.78 -10.72
C LEU A 526 28.04 -8.96 -10.82
N LEU A 527 27.28 -8.44 -9.84
CA LEU A 527 25.82 -8.47 -9.89
C LEU A 527 25.27 -7.78 -11.15
N VAL A 528 25.84 -6.63 -11.55
CA VAL A 528 25.51 -5.94 -12.81
C VAL A 528 25.66 -6.89 -14.00
N CYS A 529 26.78 -7.60 -14.11
CA CYS A 529 27.03 -8.57 -15.18
C CYS A 529 26.02 -9.74 -15.17
N LEU A 530 25.72 -10.27 -13.98
CA LEU A 530 24.76 -11.37 -13.83
C LEU A 530 23.33 -10.96 -14.20
N VAL A 531 22.92 -9.73 -13.85
CA VAL A 531 21.63 -9.15 -14.26
C VAL A 531 21.56 -9.00 -15.78
N GLN A 532 22.60 -8.44 -16.39
CA GLN A 532 22.67 -8.30 -17.84
C GLN A 532 22.58 -9.66 -18.53
N HIS A 533 23.35 -10.65 -18.07
CA HIS A 533 23.27 -12.02 -18.59
C HIS A 533 21.85 -12.57 -18.45
N CYS A 534 21.23 -12.46 -17.27
CA CYS A 534 19.86 -12.92 -17.05
C CYS A 534 18.83 -12.26 -17.97
N LEU A 535 18.98 -10.97 -18.29
CA LEU A 535 18.08 -10.24 -19.19
C LEU A 535 18.22 -10.66 -20.66
N MET A 536 19.39 -11.19 -21.07
CA MET A 536 19.62 -11.71 -22.42
C MET A 536 19.06 -13.14 -22.61
N GLN A 537 18.73 -13.86 -21.53
CA GLN A 537 18.22 -15.21 -21.60
C GLN A 537 16.70 -15.25 -21.83
N LYS A 538 16.26 -16.02 -22.83
CA LYS A 538 14.83 -16.34 -23.01
C LYS A 538 14.27 -17.15 -21.83
N THR A 539 15.06 -18.13 -21.36
CA THR A 539 14.74 -19.01 -20.22
C THR A 539 15.86 -18.93 -19.17
N PRO A 540 15.78 -17.99 -18.21
CA PRO A 540 16.88 -17.70 -17.29
C PRO A 540 17.02 -18.67 -16.12
N GLU A 541 16.02 -19.52 -15.84
CA GLU A 541 16.06 -20.47 -14.73
C GLU A 541 17.30 -21.38 -14.82
N GLY A 542 18.06 -21.45 -13.72
CA GLY A 542 19.30 -22.22 -13.61
C GLY A 542 20.49 -21.68 -14.45
N LYS A 543 20.29 -20.73 -15.37
CA LYS A 543 21.38 -20.25 -16.25
C LYS A 543 22.52 -19.58 -15.49
N GLY A 544 22.23 -18.92 -14.39
CA GLY A 544 23.23 -18.36 -13.49
C GLY A 544 23.98 -19.41 -12.71
N LYS A 545 23.30 -20.49 -12.29
CA LYS A 545 23.94 -21.65 -11.66
C LYS A 545 24.94 -22.28 -12.61
N ASN A 546 24.53 -22.61 -13.83
CA ASN A 546 25.41 -23.21 -14.84
C ASN A 546 26.64 -22.34 -15.11
N LEU A 547 26.45 -21.03 -15.32
CA LEU A 547 27.56 -20.09 -15.53
C LEU A 547 28.54 -20.06 -14.35
N LEU A 548 28.03 -20.21 -13.12
CA LEU A 548 28.86 -20.26 -11.92
C LEU A 548 29.50 -21.63 -11.69
N GLU A 549 28.86 -22.73 -12.12
CA GLU A 549 29.42 -24.09 -12.09
C GLU A 549 30.61 -24.21 -13.05
N ASP A 550 30.45 -23.71 -14.29
CA ASP A 550 31.51 -23.63 -15.30
C ASP A 550 32.70 -22.80 -14.77
N TYR A 551 32.41 -21.60 -14.26
CA TYR A 551 33.44 -20.75 -13.65
C TYR A 551 34.08 -21.39 -12.42
N TYR A 552 33.33 -22.12 -11.60
CA TYR A 552 33.85 -22.75 -10.39
C TYR A 552 34.83 -23.87 -10.73
N ALA A 553 34.58 -24.64 -11.79
CA ALA A 553 35.54 -25.62 -12.31
C ALA A 553 36.86 -24.94 -12.72
N HIS A 554 36.77 -23.89 -13.54
CA HIS A 554 37.95 -23.12 -13.98
C HIS A 554 38.70 -22.45 -12.81
N TYR A 555 37.96 -21.91 -11.83
CA TYR A 555 38.53 -21.33 -10.63
C TYR A 555 39.33 -22.37 -9.82
N ARG A 556 38.82 -23.60 -9.66
CA ARG A 556 39.53 -24.64 -8.90
C ARG A 556 40.82 -25.08 -9.57
N GLU A 557 40.82 -25.18 -10.89
CA GLU A 557 42.01 -25.47 -11.68
C GLU A 557 43.07 -24.38 -11.49
N ASN A 558 42.71 -23.12 -11.74
CA ASN A 558 43.62 -21.99 -11.57
C ASN A 558 44.08 -21.81 -10.11
N LEU A 559 43.23 -22.15 -9.13
CA LEU A 559 43.61 -22.11 -7.72
C LEU A 559 44.68 -23.14 -7.40
N ALA A 560 44.59 -24.37 -7.94
CA ALA A 560 45.60 -25.39 -7.75
C ALA A 560 46.96 -24.98 -8.37
N THR A 561 46.92 -24.42 -9.58
CA THR A 561 48.09 -23.84 -10.25
C THR A 561 48.69 -22.69 -9.44
N ALA A 562 47.85 -21.75 -8.98
CA ALA A 562 48.28 -20.62 -8.18
C ALA A 562 48.86 -21.03 -6.83
N LEU A 563 48.29 -22.03 -6.13
CA LEU A 563 48.83 -22.55 -4.87
C LEU A 563 50.22 -23.16 -5.06
N THR A 564 50.41 -23.91 -6.16
CA THR A 564 51.69 -24.52 -6.52
C THR A 564 52.73 -23.45 -6.85
N ALA A 565 52.36 -22.44 -7.64
CA ALA A 565 53.23 -21.33 -8.01
C ALA A 565 53.57 -20.41 -6.82
N PHE A 566 52.63 -20.19 -5.90
CA PHE A 566 52.84 -19.35 -4.71
C PHE A 566 53.85 -19.97 -3.72
N GLY A 567 54.04 -21.29 -3.77
CA GLY A 567 55.08 -22.00 -3.01
C GLY A 567 56.50 -21.82 -3.55
N LYS A 568 56.67 -21.25 -4.75
CA LYS A 568 57.97 -21.00 -5.40
C LYS A 568 58.46 -19.57 -5.17
N SER A 569 59.76 -19.33 -5.37
CA SER A 569 60.32 -17.97 -5.34
C SER A 569 59.74 -17.14 -6.50
N LYS A 570 59.49 -15.83 -6.30
CA LYS A 570 58.88 -14.96 -7.34
C LYS A 570 59.66 -14.96 -8.66
N THR A 571 60.97 -15.19 -8.61
CA THR A 571 61.87 -15.29 -9.78
C THR A 571 61.65 -16.56 -10.60
N GLU A 572 61.06 -17.60 -10.02
CA GLU A 572 60.78 -18.90 -10.67
C GLU A 572 59.35 -19.02 -11.24
N VAL A 573 58.51 -17.99 -11.06
CA VAL A 573 57.10 -18.01 -11.46
C VAL A 573 56.88 -17.27 -12.79
N SER A 574 56.15 -17.91 -13.70
CA SER A 574 55.81 -17.34 -15.01
C SER A 574 54.97 -16.06 -14.89
N SER A 575 54.96 -15.24 -15.94
CA SER A 575 54.14 -14.01 -15.99
C SER A 575 52.64 -14.30 -15.90
N GLU A 576 52.20 -15.42 -16.44
CA GLU A 576 50.79 -15.86 -16.40
C GLU A 576 50.39 -16.30 -15.00
N ASP A 577 51.21 -17.13 -14.34
CA ASP A 577 50.96 -17.58 -12.97
C ASP A 577 50.97 -16.42 -11.96
N LYS A 578 51.85 -15.42 -12.17
CA LYS A 578 51.86 -14.17 -11.39
C LYS A 578 50.51 -13.44 -11.47
N ASN A 579 49.96 -13.33 -12.67
CA ASN A 579 48.67 -12.66 -12.89
C ASN A 579 47.52 -13.44 -12.22
N ILE A 580 47.53 -14.78 -12.31
CA ILE A 580 46.54 -15.63 -11.62
C ILE A 580 46.65 -15.46 -10.10
N ILE A 581 47.86 -15.46 -9.54
CA ILE A 581 48.13 -15.22 -8.11
C ILE A 581 47.55 -13.87 -7.66
N GLU A 582 47.81 -12.79 -8.41
CA GLU A 582 47.31 -11.45 -8.11
C GLU A 582 45.78 -11.35 -8.16
N GLN A 583 45.14 -12.17 -9.00
CA GLN A 583 43.69 -12.19 -9.16
C GLN A 583 42.97 -13.04 -8.11
N LEU A 584 43.56 -14.16 -7.68
CA LEU A 584 42.91 -15.14 -6.80
C LEU A 584 43.21 -14.95 -5.31
N PHE A 585 44.40 -14.47 -4.95
CA PHE A 585 44.82 -14.38 -3.56
C PHE A 585 44.65 -13.00 -2.93
N PRO A 586 44.55 -12.92 -1.59
CA PRO A 586 44.44 -11.65 -0.89
C PRO A 586 45.63 -10.73 -1.19
N ARG A 587 45.36 -9.48 -1.60
CA ARG A 587 46.39 -8.48 -1.97
C ARG A 587 47.55 -8.36 -0.98
N ARG A 588 47.29 -8.49 0.34
CA ARG A 588 48.33 -8.40 1.37
C ARG A 588 49.23 -9.64 1.40
N ALA A 589 48.66 -10.82 1.19
CA ALA A 589 49.42 -12.06 1.06
C ALA A 589 50.28 -12.02 -0.21
N VAL A 590 49.69 -11.60 -1.35
CA VAL A 590 50.42 -11.44 -2.61
C VAL A 590 51.53 -10.40 -2.50
N LYS A 591 51.28 -9.24 -1.87
CA LYS A 591 52.31 -8.21 -1.67
C LYS A 591 53.50 -8.77 -0.87
N ARG A 592 53.24 -9.46 0.24
CA ARG A 592 54.28 -10.09 1.05
C ARG A 592 55.08 -11.13 0.26
N TRP A 593 54.39 -12.02 -0.45
CA TRP A 593 55.04 -13.00 -1.33
C TRP A 593 55.90 -12.32 -2.42
N ALA A 594 55.42 -11.21 -2.97
CA ALA A 594 56.09 -10.49 -4.04
C ALA A 594 57.28 -9.62 -3.60
N THR A 595 57.34 -9.18 -2.33
CA THR A 595 58.40 -8.29 -1.83
C THR A 595 59.37 -8.97 -0.86
N GLY A 596 59.01 -10.09 -0.24
CA GLY A 596 59.79 -10.71 0.84
C GLY A 596 59.83 -9.90 2.14
N GLU A 597 59.54 -8.60 2.08
CA GLU A 597 59.50 -7.68 3.22
C GLU A 597 58.28 -7.90 4.13
N GLU A 598 58.50 -7.85 5.44
CA GLU A 598 57.45 -7.65 6.43
C GLU A 598 56.68 -6.37 6.13
N VAL A 599 55.35 -6.48 5.96
CA VAL A 599 54.50 -5.30 5.81
C VAL A 599 54.51 -4.53 7.13
N GLN A 600 55.40 -3.54 7.25
CA GLN A 600 55.32 -2.55 8.32
C GLN A 600 54.01 -1.79 8.18
N LEU A 601 53.18 -1.82 9.22
CA LEU A 601 52.02 -0.93 9.30
C LEU A 601 52.55 0.50 9.45
N THR A 602 52.35 1.35 8.44
CA THR A 602 52.65 2.77 8.50
C THR A 602 51.78 3.46 9.57
N ASN A 603 52.31 4.48 10.25
CA ASN A 603 51.56 5.33 11.21
C ASN A 603 50.36 6.04 10.57
N GLU A 604 50.26 6.04 9.24
CA GLU A 604 49.17 6.62 8.45
C GLU A 604 47.78 6.25 8.97
N GLY A 605 47.58 5.03 9.51
CA GLY A 605 46.29 4.60 10.05
C GLY A 605 45.90 5.29 11.37
N LEU A 606 46.86 5.57 12.25
CA LEU A 606 46.65 6.27 13.52
C LEU A 606 46.65 7.79 13.32
N ASP A 607 47.57 8.30 12.49
CA ASP A 607 47.61 9.70 12.07
C ASP A 607 46.33 10.13 11.35
N ARG A 608 45.70 9.21 10.61
CA ARG A 608 44.41 9.45 9.97
C ARG A 608 43.29 9.73 10.97
N ILE A 609 43.34 9.18 12.18
CA ILE A 609 42.34 9.44 13.22
C ILE A 609 42.44 10.91 13.66
N LEU A 610 43.66 11.42 13.88
CA LEU A 610 43.91 12.82 14.20
C LEU A 610 43.54 13.76 13.04
N LYS A 611 43.90 13.39 11.79
CA LYS A 611 43.51 14.15 10.59
C LYS A 611 41.99 14.20 10.41
N GLU A 612 41.27 13.10 10.65
CA GLU A 612 39.80 13.05 10.57
C GLU A 612 39.16 13.91 11.66
N ALA A 613 39.70 13.89 12.89
CA ALA A 613 39.25 14.76 13.98
C ALA A 613 39.41 16.24 13.63
N LYS A 614 40.62 16.64 13.18
CA LYS A 614 40.91 18.03 12.74
C LYS A 614 40.02 18.46 11.57
N HIS A 615 39.75 17.57 10.63
CA HIS A 615 38.83 17.87 9.52
C HIS A 615 37.38 18.06 10.00
N CYS A 616 36.92 17.27 10.98
CA CYS A 616 35.60 17.44 11.57
C CYS A 616 35.47 18.75 12.34
N GLU A 617 36.50 19.16 13.08
CA GLU A 617 36.57 20.47 13.76
C GLU A 617 36.39 21.62 12.78
N LEU A 618 37.24 21.66 11.74
CA LEU A 618 37.20 22.70 10.70
C LEU A 618 35.84 22.75 9.98
N ARG A 619 35.27 21.57 9.69
CA ARG A 619 33.94 21.47 9.05
C ARG A 619 32.84 21.97 9.97
N TYR A 620 32.92 21.69 11.27
CA TYR A 620 31.93 22.16 12.24
C TYR A 620 32.00 23.68 12.41
N GLN A 621 33.20 24.23 12.57
CA GLN A 621 33.43 25.68 12.67
C GLN A 621 32.90 26.43 11.45
N LYS A 622 33.27 26.00 10.24
CA LYS A 622 32.79 26.62 9.00
C LYS A 622 31.26 26.65 8.91
N LYS A 623 30.58 25.58 9.33
CA LYS A 623 29.12 25.51 9.34
C LYS A 623 28.49 26.38 10.42
N LEU A 624 29.13 26.48 11.58
CA LEU A 624 28.67 27.36 12.64
C LEU A 624 28.73 28.82 12.17
N GLU A 625 29.85 29.23 11.58
CA GLU A 625 30.03 30.57 10.99
C GLU A 625 29.02 30.88 9.87
N GLU A 626 28.71 29.90 9.01
CA GLU A 626 27.68 30.04 7.96
C GLU A 626 26.28 30.27 8.55
N VAL A 627 25.96 29.57 9.65
CA VAL A 627 24.67 29.71 10.35
C VAL A 627 24.61 31.04 11.09
N GLU A 628 25.67 31.44 11.78
CA GLU A 628 25.78 32.74 12.47
C GLU A 628 25.60 33.90 11.49
N LYS A 629 26.28 33.87 10.33
CA LYS A 629 26.08 34.86 9.25
C LYS A 629 24.65 34.89 8.71
N THR A 630 23.95 33.75 8.73
CA THR A 630 22.54 33.69 8.33
C THR A 630 21.64 34.35 9.38
N VAL A 631 21.93 34.15 10.67
CA VAL A 631 21.23 34.86 11.76
C VAL A 631 21.48 36.37 11.67
N GLU A 632 22.72 36.80 11.45
CA GLU A 632 23.06 38.22 11.27
C GLU A 632 22.33 38.86 10.08
N ARG A 633 22.20 38.14 8.97
CA ARG A 633 21.49 38.64 7.77
C ARG A 633 19.97 38.67 7.90
N THR A 634 19.38 37.75 8.66
CA THR A 634 17.93 37.55 8.71
C THR A 634 17.28 38.05 10.01
N GLY A 635 18.07 38.32 11.05
CA GLY A 635 17.60 38.64 12.40
C GLY A 635 16.93 37.48 13.14
N ASN A 636 16.83 36.28 12.53
CA ASN A 636 16.14 35.13 13.11
C ASN A 636 17.13 34.18 13.81
N PRO A 637 17.00 33.91 15.12
CA PRO A 637 17.89 33.00 15.86
C PRO A 637 17.57 31.50 15.69
N ASP A 638 16.44 31.14 15.08
CA ASP A 638 16.02 29.74 14.89
C ASP A 638 17.05 28.85 14.16
N PRO A 639 17.72 29.30 13.08
CA PRO A 639 18.73 28.51 12.39
C PRO A 639 19.88 28.09 13.32
N LEU A 640 20.36 29.00 14.19
CA LEU A 640 21.41 28.73 15.17
C LEU A 640 20.94 27.78 16.25
N THR A 641 19.74 28.02 16.80
CA THR A 641 19.13 27.16 17.81
C THR A 641 18.95 25.72 17.30
N HIS A 642 18.45 25.57 16.07
CA HIS A 642 18.29 24.26 15.42
C HIS A 642 19.63 23.60 15.08
N PHE A 643 20.65 24.38 14.69
CA PHE A 643 22.00 23.86 14.45
C PHE A 643 22.64 23.31 15.73
N LEU A 644 22.56 24.06 16.84
CA LEU A 644 23.07 23.66 18.15
C LEU A 644 22.33 22.42 18.68
N LYS A 645 20.99 22.36 18.54
CA LYS A 645 20.18 21.19 18.93
C LYS A 645 20.58 19.88 18.23
N LYS A 646 21.14 19.94 17.00
CA LYS A 646 21.60 18.73 16.29
C LYS A 646 22.85 18.10 16.88
N ASN A 647 23.51 18.75 17.85
CA ASN A 647 24.65 18.23 18.63
C ASN A 647 25.77 17.59 17.80
N LYS A 648 25.95 18.02 16.53
CA LYS A 648 26.96 17.44 15.63
C LYS A 648 28.38 17.60 16.18
N GLY A 649 28.62 18.67 16.94
CA GLY A 649 29.86 18.91 17.67
C GLY A 649 30.18 17.82 18.69
N LYS A 650 29.24 17.57 19.62
CA LYS A 650 29.37 16.50 20.62
C LYS A 650 29.56 15.11 19.97
N GLN A 651 28.86 14.82 18.88
CA GLN A 651 28.93 13.51 18.21
C GLN A 651 30.32 13.16 17.68
N PHE A 652 31.02 14.08 16.99
CA PHE A 652 32.35 13.77 16.48
C PHE A 652 33.39 13.68 17.60
N LYS A 653 33.26 14.52 18.63
CA LYS A 653 34.11 14.51 19.83
C LYS A 653 34.02 13.17 20.56
N LEU A 654 32.80 12.71 20.85
CA LEU A 654 32.56 11.39 21.45
C LEU A 654 33.11 10.24 20.59
N ARG A 655 32.94 10.32 19.26
CA ARG A 655 33.48 9.31 18.33
C ARG A 655 35.00 9.22 18.41
N PHE A 656 35.68 10.35 18.53
CA PHE A 656 37.13 10.41 18.71
C PHE A 656 37.55 9.83 20.07
N VAL A 657 36.98 10.32 21.17
CA VAL A 657 37.28 9.85 22.54
C VAL A 657 37.11 8.34 22.64
N LYS A 658 35.97 7.82 22.18
CA LYS A 658 35.70 6.38 22.10
C LYS A 658 36.81 5.63 21.37
N LYS A 659 37.22 6.13 20.20
CA LYS A 659 38.21 5.46 19.35
C LYS A 659 39.59 5.47 19.99
N ALA A 660 39.98 6.59 20.59
CA ALA A 660 41.25 6.77 21.27
C ALA A 660 41.34 5.92 22.53
N TRP A 661 40.36 5.99 23.43
CA TRP A 661 40.32 5.19 24.66
C TRP A 661 40.28 3.69 24.38
N ASN A 662 39.52 3.26 23.36
CA ASN A 662 39.51 1.86 22.98
C ASN A 662 40.91 1.37 22.54
N LEU A 663 41.72 2.22 21.92
CA LEU A 663 43.07 1.86 21.48
C LEU A 663 44.09 1.93 22.63
N MET A 664 44.04 2.99 23.44
CA MET A 664 45.03 3.26 24.49
C MET A 664 44.76 2.47 25.77
N TYR A 665 43.50 2.30 26.17
CA TYR A 665 43.16 1.80 27.51
C TYR A 665 42.36 0.50 27.49
N PHE A 666 41.31 0.41 26.66
CA PHE A 666 40.42 -0.76 26.74
C PHE A 666 41.04 -2.01 26.10
N LYS A 667 41.68 -1.86 24.93
CA LYS A 667 42.28 -2.98 24.21
C LYS A 667 43.43 -3.66 24.98
N PRO A 668 44.33 -2.94 25.67
CA PRO A 668 45.30 -3.57 26.58
C PRO A 668 44.62 -4.46 27.63
N VAL A 669 43.60 -3.96 28.34
CA VAL A 669 42.85 -4.74 29.34
C VAL A 669 42.21 -5.98 28.73
N TYR A 670 41.65 -5.88 27.51
CA TYR A 670 41.10 -7.04 26.80
C TYR A 670 42.18 -8.09 26.47
N LYS A 671 43.39 -7.65 26.14
CA LYS A 671 44.51 -8.52 25.73
C LYS A 671 45.08 -9.24 26.95
N GLU A 672 45.36 -8.50 28.03
CA GLU A 672 45.84 -9.02 29.31
C GLU A 672 44.90 -10.09 29.87
N ARG A 673 43.60 -9.78 29.97
CA ARG A 673 42.61 -10.75 30.50
C ARG A 673 42.41 -11.98 29.61
N TYR A 674 42.53 -11.81 28.28
CA TYR A 674 42.51 -12.94 27.34
C TYR A 674 43.72 -13.86 27.56
N GLU A 675 44.90 -13.29 27.75
CA GLU A 675 46.16 -14.01 27.96
C GLU A 675 46.17 -14.73 29.32
N GLU A 676 45.66 -14.09 30.38
CA GLU A 676 45.60 -14.67 31.74
C GLU A 676 44.55 -15.77 31.90
N LYS A 677 43.32 -15.56 31.39
CA LYS A 677 42.19 -16.46 31.68
C LYS A 677 41.86 -17.44 30.56
N LYS A 678 42.49 -17.32 29.38
CA LYS A 678 42.20 -18.11 28.16
C LYS A 678 40.72 -18.12 27.73
N GLU A 679 39.91 -17.22 28.29
CA GLU A 679 38.50 -17.05 27.92
C GLU A 679 38.36 -16.22 26.64
N HIS A 680 37.24 -16.33 25.95
CA HIS A 680 37.03 -15.61 24.70
C HIS A 680 36.95 -14.09 24.95
N HIS A 681 37.92 -13.30 24.46
CA HIS A 681 38.09 -11.84 24.67
C HIS A 681 36.82 -10.98 24.65
N LYS A 682 35.80 -11.39 23.87
CA LYS A 682 34.47 -10.75 23.82
C LYS A 682 33.71 -10.71 25.15
N SER A 683 33.96 -11.59 26.11
CA SER A 683 33.32 -11.55 27.44
C SER A 683 33.71 -10.31 28.24
N TYR A 684 34.84 -9.69 27.90
CA TYR A 684 35.39 -8.51 28.59
C TYR A 684 35.07 -7.19 27.88
N HIS A 685 34.47 -7.24 26.69
CA HIS A 685 34.05 -6.04 25.98
C HIS A 685 32.83 -5.40 26.67
N LEU A 686 32.65 -4.09 26.45
CA LEU A 686 31.35 -3.46 26.67
C LEU A 686 30.30 -4.16 25.78
N THR A 687 29.23 -4.67 26.41
CA THR A 687 28.08 -5.24 25.70
C THR A 687 27.36 -4.15 24.90
N ARG A 688 26.38 -4.52 24.08
CA ARG A 688 25.64 -3.53 23.28
C ARG A 688 24.87 -2.53 24.16
N GLU A 689 24.28 -3.00 25.26
CA GLU A 689 23.54 -2.17 26.22
C GLU A 689 24.48 -1.25 26.96
N GLU A 690 25.53 -1.80 27.58
CA GLU A 690 26.59 -1.05 28.25
C GLU A 690 27.27 -0.02 27.33
N TYR A 691 27.39 -0.34 26.04
CA TYR A 691 27.96 0.56 25.05
C TYR A 691 27.03 1.76 24.75
N ASN A 692 25.71 1.54 24.72
CA ASN A 692 24.74 2.62 24.58
C ASN A 692 24.74 3.50 25.83
N ASP A 693 24.80 2.87 27.01
CA ASP A 693 24.89 3.55 28.31
C ASP A 693 26.16 4.40 28.39
N PHE A 694 27.33 3.83 28.06
CA PHE A 694 28.60 4.56 27.93
C PHE A 694 28.45 5.80 27.03
N CYS A 695 27.85 5.63 25.85
CA CYS A 695 27.66 6.75 24.93
C CYS A 695 26.72 7.81 25.50
N CYS A 696 25.63 7.41 26.15
CA CYS A 696 24.67 8.33 26.76
C CYS A 696 25.32 9.12 27.90
N TYR A 697 26.01 8.43 28.82
CA TYR A 697 26.63 9.04 29.98
C TYR A 697 27.77 9.99 29.59
N MET A 698 28.59 9.62 28.60
CA MET A 698 29.64 10.50 28.08
C MET A 698 29.09 11.71 27.32
N PHE A 699 27.95 11.59 26.65
CA PHE A 699 27.39 12.66 25.83
C PHE A 699 26.88 13.85 26.65
N ASP A 700 26.33 13.55 27.83
CA ASP A 700 25.83 14.54 28.80
C ASP A 700 26.66 14.57 30.09
N TYR A 701 27.93 14.19 29.97
CA TYR A 701 28.91 14.26 31.04
C TYR A 701 29.06 15.72 31.52
N GLY A 702 28.79 15.97 32.80
CA GLY A 702 28.82 17.30 33.41
C GLY A 702 27.48 18.06 33.38
N VAL A 703 26.46 17.55 32.68
CA VAL A 703 25.10 18.11 32.68
C VAL A 703 24.20 17.35 33.66
N ASN A 704 24.33 16.02 33.70
CA ASN A 704 23.64 15.16 34.66
C ASN A 704 24.65 14.58 35.66
N SER A 705 24.46 14.85 36.95
CA SER A 705 25.34 14.39 38.03
C SER A 705 25.36 12.87 38.18
N ASP A 706 24.25 12.18 37.89
CA ASP A 706 24.16 10.72 38.03
C ASP A 706 24.99 9.98 36.99
N TYR A 707 25.15 10.58 35.79
CA TYR A 707 25.86 9.95 34.69
C TYR A 707 27.36 9.83 34.95
N GLN A 708 27.94 10.71 35.77
CA GLN A 708 29.34 10.60 36.18
C GLN A 708 29.54 9.35 37.05
N ARG A 709 28.64 9.12 38.02
CA ARG A 709 28.66 7.94 38.88
C ARG A 709 28.45 6.66 38.09
N LEU A 710 27.41 6.61 37.25
CA LEU A 710 27.07 5.43 36.44
C LEU A 710 28.18 5.06 35.44
N LEU A 711 28.80 6.07 34.83
CA LEU A 711 29.93 5.85 33.93
C LEU A 711 31.16 5.33 34.69
N ARG A 712 31.42 5.83 35.90
CA ARG A 712 32.51 5.33 36.75
C ARG A 712 32.28 3.86 37.11
N GLU A 713 31.09 3.52 37.59
CA GLU A 713 30.70 2.13 37.91
C GLU A 713 30.88 1.21 36.70
N LEU A 714 30.48 1.65 35.51
CA LEU A 714 30.66 0.89 34.28
C LEU A 714 32.15 0.67 33.96
N LEU A 715 32.98 1.72 33.99
CA LEU A 715 34.40 1.60 33.67
C LEU A 715 35.18 0.80 34.73
N ASP A 716 34.83 0.94 36.00
CA ASP A 716 35.38 0.17 37.13
C ASP A 716 35.02 -1.31 37.02
N SER A 717 33.76 -1.65 36.73
CA SER A 717 33.32 -3.04 36.59
C SER A 717 34.08 -3.79 35.48
N LYS A 718 34.54 -3.07 34.46
CA LYS A 718 35.37 -3.61 33.37
C LYS A 718 36.87 -3.53 33.67
N GLY A 719 37.27 -2.88 34.76
CA GLY A 719 38.65 -2.69 35.18
C GLY A 719 39.43 -1.68 34.34
N PHE A 720 38.76 -0.79 33.60
CA PHE A 720 39.43 0.19 32.75
C PHE A 720 40.12 1.29 33.57
N LEU A 721 39.53 1.67 34.72
CA LEU A 721 40.09 2.68 35.62
C LEU A 721 41.26 2.16 36.48
N ALA A 722 41.66 0.89 36.32
CA ALA A 722 42.92 0.41 36.88
C ALA A 722 44.14 1.08 36.21
N ASN A 723 43.97 1.64 35.00
CA ASN A 723 44.99 2.46 34.36
C ASN A 723 45.01 3.88 34.99
N PRO A 724 46.13 4.31 35.61
CA PRO A 724 46.20 5.56 36.35
C PRO A 724 46.07 6.81 35.45
N GLU A 725 46.46 6.73 34.17
CA GLU A 725 46.31 7.83 33.22
C GLU A 725 44.83 8.05 32.87
N LEU A 726 44.08 6.98 32.62
CA LEU A 726 42.64 7.07 32.36
C LEU A 726 41.87 7.48 33.62
N ALA A 727 42.23 6.97 34.80
CA ALA A 727 41.62 7.38 36.06
C ALA A 727 41.84 8.88 36.34
N GLY A 728 43.07 9.37 36.18
CA GLY A 728 43.37 10.79 36.32
C GLY A 728 42.65 11.67 35.30
N LEU A 729 42.51 11.20 34.05
CA LEU A 729 41.73 11.89 33.02
C LEU A 729 40.24 11.96 33.39
N PHE A 730 39.70 10.89 33.95
CA PHE A 730 38.30 10.81 34.40
C PHE A 730 38.00 11.76 35.56
N GLU A 731 38.92 11.87 36.54
CA GLU A 731 38.77 12.74 37.71
C GLU A 731 38.97 14.23 37.36
N LYS A 732 39.80 14.53 36.37
CA LYS A 732 40.11 15.91 35.95
C LYS A 732 39.04 16.52 35.05
N CYS A 733 38.53 15.78 34.08
CA CYS A 733 37.63 16.31 33.06
C CYS A 733 36.23 16.55 33.64
N LYS A 734 35.60 17.68 33.28
CA LYS A 734 34.24 18.05 33.75
C LYS A 734 33.18 17.93 32.66
N SER A 735 33.59 17.87 31.40
CA SER A 735 32.72 17.79 30.23
C SER A 735 33.28 16.89 29.14
N LEU A 736 32.43 16.54 28.15
CA LEU A 736 32.88 15.85 26.93
C LEU A 736 33.93 16.64 26.15
N ASP A 737 33.89 17.97 26.24
CA ASP A 737 34.84 18.85 25.55
C ASP A 737 36.23 18.78 26.19
N ASP A 738 36.29 18.74 27.52
CA ASP A 738 37.54 18.52 28.26
C ASP A 738 38.12 17.15 27.92
N PHE A 739 37.28 16.11 27.96
CA PHE A 739 37.69 14.76 27.57
C PHE A 739 38.24 14.72 26.16
N TYR A 740 37.62 15.40 25.22
CA TYR A 740 38.08 15.45 23.84
C TYR A 740 39.45 16.11 23.70
N GLN A 741 39.67 17.28 24.30
CA GLN A 741 40.94 18.01 24.20
C GLN A 741 42.08 17.25 24.88
N ASP A 742 41.87 16.81 26.12
CA ASP A 742 42.89 16.11 26.90
C ASP A 742 43.21 14.74 26.27
N THR A 743 42.20 13.98 25.85
CA THR A 743 42.40 12.71 25.15
C THR A 743 43.14 12.92 23.82
N LYS A 744 42.87 14.00 23.07
CA LYS A 744 43.55 14.29 21.81
C LYS A 744 45.04 14.56 22.02
N LYS A 745 45.39 15.37 23.03
CA LYS A 745 46.78 15.66 23.39
C LYS A 745 47.53 14.41 23.85
N ILE A 746 46.89 13.58 24.68
CA ILE A 746 47.46 12.30 25.12
C ILE A 746 47.62 11.36 23.94
N PHE A 747 46.62 11.26 23.06
CA PHE A 747 46.69 10.41 21.87
C PHE A 747 47.79 10.85 20.88
N GLU A 748 48.02 12.16 20.70
CA GLU A 748 49.14 12.70 19.93
C GLU A 748 50.50 12.28 20.51
N THR A 749 50.65 12.35 21.84
CA THR A 749 51.87 11.92 22.56
C THR A 749 52.03 10.39 22.55
N TRP A 750 50.92 9.66 22.64
CA TRP A 750 50.90 8.20 22.61
C TRP A 750 51.31 7.67 21.23
N ILE A 751 50.88 8.31 20.13
CA ILE A 751 51.32 7.94 18.77
C ILE A 751 52.83 8.13 18.58
N SER A 752 53.41 9.19 19.16
CA SER A 752 54.84 9.46 19.01
C SER A 752 55.73 8.53 19.85
N THR A 753 55.18 7.92 20.91
CA THR A 753 55.93 7.09 21.88
C THR A 753 55.63 5.59 21.80
N SER A 754 54.55 5.16 21.14
CA SER A 754 54.16 3.75 21.11
C SER A 754 55.10 2.88 20.25
N VAL A 755 55.73 1.89 20.89
CA VAL A 755 56.64 0.93 20.25
C VAL A 755 55.87 -0.05 19.36
N ARG A 756 56.41 -0.25 18.16
CA ARG A 756 55.85 -1.04 17.06
C ARG A 756 55.86 -2.54 17.41
N GLU A 757 54.72 -3.16 17.67
CA GLU A 757 54.64 -4.63 17.59
C GLU A 757 54.83 -5.05 16.12
N LYS A 758 55.99 -5.64 15.79
CA LYS A 758 56.10 -6.51 14.62
C LYS A 758 55.08 -7.64 14.79
N ARG A 759 54.21 -7.83 13.79
CA ARG A 759 53.25 -8.95 13.78
C ARG A 759 53.59 -9.83 12.60
N GLU A 760 54.51 -10.76 12.84
CA GLU A 760 55.16 -11.57 11.81
C GLU A 760 54.20 -12.50 11.04
N ASP A 761 52.99 -12.83 11.54
CA ASP A 761 52.24 -13.97 10.97
C ASP A 761 50.84 -13.73 10.39
N ARG A 762 50.22 -12.56 10.54
CA ARG A 762 48.77 -12.41 10.19
C ARG A 762 48.42 -12.38 8.70
N PHE A 763 49.41 -12.30 7.81
CA PHE A 763 49.19 -12.20 6.36
C PHE A 763 49.79 -13.38 5.58
N GLN A 764 50.20 -14.45 6.27
CA GLN A 764 50.56 -15.70 5.61
C GLN A 764 49.31 -16.34 5.00
N LEU A 765 49.44 -17.01 3.84
CA LEU A 765 48.30 -17.64 3.16
C LEU A 765 47.63 -18.73 4.02
N SER A 766 48.43 -19.44 4.83
CA SER A 766 47.99 -20.45 5.81
C SER A 766 46.96 -19.93 6.82
N MET A 767 47.00 -18.64 7.16
CA MET A 767 46.07 -18.00 8.12
C MET A 767 44.70 -17.67 7.51
N TYR A 768 44.56 -17.75 6.19
CA TYR A 768 43.28 -17.57 5.52
C TYR A 768 42.59 -18.92 5.42
N LYS A 769 41.54 -19.12 6.23
CA LYS A 769 40.78 -20.39 6.32
C LYS A 769 40.31 -20.96 4.97
N ASN A 770 40.07 -20.10 3.98
CA ASN A 770 39.65 -20.53 2.62
C ASN A 770 40.78 -21.13 1.78
N PHE A 771 42.03 -20.97 2.20
CA PHE A 771 43.24 -21.39 1.47
C PHE A 771 44.15 -22.28 2.34
N SER A 772 43.69 -22.70 3.53
CA SER A 772 44.47 -23.54 4.44
C SER A 772 44.64 -24.94 3.84
N PHE A 773 45.90 -25.35 3.65
CA PHE A 773 46.33 -26.53 2.88
C PHE A 773 45.78 -27.90 3.35
N ASN A 774 45.21 -28.02 4.56
CA ASN A 774 44.91 -29.32 5.20
C ASN A 774 43.50 -29.45 5.82
N GLN A 775 42.53 -28.57 5.52
CA GLN A 775 41.18 -28.68 6.12
C GLN A 775 40.09 -28.64 5.05
N GLU A 776 39.27 -29.69 4.99
CA GLU A 776 37.96 -29.64 4.36
C GLU A 776 37.10 -28.64 5.13
N VAL A 777 37.05 -27.40 4.64
CA VAL A 777 36.13 -26.40 5.17
C VAL A 777 34.71 -26.84 4.79
N PRO A 778 33.80 -27.09 5.76
CA PRO A 778 32.47 -27.66 5.46
C PRO A 778 31.64 -26.80 4.49
N GLN A 779 31.89 -25.48 4.47
CA GLN A 779 31.30 -24.53 3.54
C GLN A 779 32.35 -23.48 3.13
N PRO A 780 33.08 -23.66 2.01
CA PRO A 780 34.04 -22.67 1.55
C PRO A 780 33.33 -21.40 1.09
N ILE A 781 33.92 -20.24 1.41
CA ILE A 781 33.43 -18.94 0.92
C ILE A 781 34.19 -18.58 -0.35
N LEU A 782 33.48 -18.50 -1.48
CA LEU A 782 34.06 -18.09 -2.75
C LEU A 782 33.91 -16.59 -2.95
N TYR A 783 35.04 -15.90 -3.09
CA TYR A 783 35.12 -14.50 -3.49
C TYR A 783 35.48 -14.43 -4.97
N ILE A 784 34.53 -13.98 -5.80
CA ILE A 784 34.72 -13.92 -7.25
C ILE A 784 35.40 -12.61 -7.61
N ASN A 785 36.62 -12.69 -8.17
CA ASN A 785 37.28 -11.56 -8.78
C ASN A 785 36.62 -11.27 -10.14
N LEU A 786 36.12 -10.05 -10.34
CA LEU A 786 35.43 -9.66 -11.56
C LEU A 786 36.31 -9.83 -12.80
N GLN A 787 37.57 -9.40 -12.76
CA GLN A 787 38.46 -9.50 -13.93
C GLN A 787 38.75 -10.95 -14.29
N HIS A 788 38.99 -11.80 -13.27
CA HIS A 788 39.18 -13.24 -13.47
C HIS A 788 37.93 -13.89 -14.10
N PHE A 789 36.75 -13.53 -13.60
CA PHE A 789 35.47 -13.99 -14.14
C PHE A 789 35.26 -13.56 -15.58
N LEU A 790 35.48 -12.29 -15.91
CA LEU A 790 35.33 -11.78 -17.28
C LEU A 790 36.33 -12.43 -18.24
N ASN A 791 37.57 -12.67 -17.82
CA ASN A 791 38.57 -13.33 -18.65
C ASN A 791 38.15 -14.76 -19.02
N HIS A 792 37.57 -15.50 -18.07
CA HIS A 792 37.00 -16.83 -18.33
C HIS A 792 35.85 -16.75 -19.33
N VAL A 793 34.87 -15.88 -19.07
CA VAL A 793 33.69 -15.74 -19.94
C VAL A 793 34.07 -15.31 -21.37
N LYS A 794 35.08 -14.45 -21.52
CA LYS A 794 35.59 -14.01 -22.84
C LYS A 794 36.29 -15.13 -23.63
N LYS A 795 37.02 -16.03 -22.95
CA LYS A 795 37.74 -17.14 -23.60
C LYS A 795 36.78 -18.16 -24.21
N ASP A 796 35.65 -18.43 -23.55
CA ASP A 796 34.72 -19.49 -23.99
C ASP A 796 33.62 -19.01 -24.95
N LYS A 797 33.26 -17.71 -24.95
CA LYS A 797 32.07 -17.20 -25.68
C LYS A 797 32.30 -16.01 -26.62
N GLY A 798 33.55 -15.58 -26.81
CA GLY A 798 33.93 -14.47 -27.69
C GLY A 798 33.65 -13.08 -27.10
N GLU A 799 34.29 -12.03 -27.65
CA GLU A 799 34.25 -10.66 -27.09
C GLU A 799 32.87 -9.98 -27.14
N GLN A 800 31.93 -10.46 -27.98
CA GLN A 800 30.69 -9.73 -28.30
C GLN A 800 29.54 -9.94 -27.31
N GLU A 801 29.48 -11.02 -26.51
CA GLU A 801 28.33 -11.26 -25.60
C GLU A 801 28.43 -10.55 -24.23
N TYR A 802 29.64 -10.17 -23.78
CA TYR A 802 29.85 -9.65 -22.40
C TYR A 802 30.75 -8.42 -22.33
N ALA A 803 31.03 -7.78 -23.47
CA ALA A 803 31.56 -6.43 -23.47
C ALA A 803 30.55 -5.50 -22.78
N TYR A 804 31.01 -4.37 -22.28
CA TYR A 804 30.23 -3.39 -21.53
C TYR A 804 29.69 -2.25 -22.42
N PRO A 805 29.00 -2.45 -23.57
CA PRO A 805 28.37 -1.32 -24.22
C PRO A 805 27.20 -0.86 -23.32
N LEU A 806 27.03 0.46 -23.23
CA LEU A 806 25.81 1.03 -22.69
C LEU A 806 24.63 0.37 -23.40
N PRO A 807 23.64 -0.18 -22.68
CA PRO A 807 22.50 -0.76 -23.33
C PRO A 807 21.84 0.30 -24.22
N PRO A 808 21.33 -0.06 -25.42
CA PRO A 808 20.79 0.90 -26.40
C PRO A 808 19.57 1.67 -25.86
N ASN A 809 19.01 1.22 -24.75
CA ASN A 809 17.85 1.77 -24.08
C ASN A 809 18.14 3.05 -23.26
N GLN A 810 19.39 3.54 -23.23
CA GLN A 810 19.75 4.82 -22.57
C GLN A 810 18.87 5.99 -23.04
N SER A 811 18.40 5.94 -24.28
CA SER A 811 17.49 6.93 -24.87
C SER A 811 16.14 7.06 -24.13
N TYR A 812 15.74 6.05 -23.36
CA TYR A 812 14.53 6.05 -22.53
C TYR A 812 14.77 6.62 -21.12
N LEU A 813 16.03 6.83 -20.72
CA LEU A 813 16.36 7.51 -19.47
C LEU A 813 16.30 9.04 -19.63
N ILE A 814 16.24 9.76 -18.51
CA ILE A 814 16.29 11.23 -18.48
C ILE A 814 17.75 11.64 -18.67
N SER A 815 18.09 12.11 -19.87
CA SER A 815 19.47 12.38 -20.26
C SER A 815 20.16 13.44 -19.39
N SER A 816 19.44 14.43 -18.86
CA SER A 816 20.02 15.46 -17.98
C SER A 816 20.57 14.89 -16.65
N TYR A 817 20.17 13.68 -16.26
CA TYR A 817 20.66 13.03 -15.04
C TYR A 817 22.06 12.45 -15.20
N TYR A 818 22.50 12.23 -16.44
CA TYR A 818 23.78 11.62 -16.78
C TYR A 818 24.49 12.56 -17.76
N PHE A 819 25.63 13.12 -17.36
CA PHE A 819 26.39 14.05 -18.21
C PHE A 819 26.46 13.59 -19.67
N LYS A 820 26.14 14.48 -20.63
CA LYS A 820 26.47 14.23 -22.03
C LYS A 820 28.00 14.25 -22.19
N ASP A 821 28.52 13.36 -23.02
CA ASP A 821 29.95 13.25 -23.28
C ASP A 821 30.52 14.62 -23.71
N HIS A 822 31.72 14.90 -23.19
CA HIS A 822 32.59 16.06 -23.45
C HIS A 822 32.31 17.37 -22.70
N GLN A 823 32.67 17.40 -21.41
CA GLN A 823 33.56 18.45 -20.92
C GLN A 823 34.57 17.82 -19.95
N LYS A 824 35.82 17.58 -20.41
CA LYS A 824 36.95 17.39 -19.49
C LYS A 824 37.07 18.69 -18.70
N SER A 825 36.48 18.74 -17.52
CA SER A 825 36.68 19.87 -16.62
C SER A 825 38.03 19.71 -15.94
N ASN A 826 38.71 20.83 -15.67
CA ASN A 826 39.90 20.83 -14.81
C ASN A 826 39.56 20.50 -13.34
N ASN A 827 38.28 20.31 -13.00
CA ASN A 827 37.82 20.01 -11.65
C ASN A 827 37.76 18.49 -11.41
N SER A 828 38.67 18.00 -10.55
CA SER A 828 38.74 16.58 -10.17
C SER A 828 37.44 16.04 -9.51
N THR A 829 36.64 16.91 -8.89
CA THR A 829 35.35 16.56 -8.28
C THR A 829 34.31 16.26 -9.35
N LEU A 830 34.23 17.08 -10.39
CA LEU A 830 33.32 16.89 -11.52
C LEU A 830 33.68 15.63 -12.32
N ASN A 831 34.98 15.38 -12.54
CA ASN A 831 35.42 14.15 -13.23
C ASN A 831 35.08 12.87 -12.43
N LYS A 832 35.17 12.92 -11.09
CA LYS A 832 34.72 11.82 -10.21
C LYS A 832 33.20 11.64 -10.23
N LEU A 833 32.44 12.73 -10.28
CA LEU A 833 30.98 12.68 -10.39
C LEU A 833 30.57 12.06 -11.73
N HIS A 834 31.19 12.51 -12.83
CA HIS A 834 30.97 11.98 -14.17
C HIS A 834 31.15 10.45 -14.23
N PHE A 835 32.28 9.94 -13.73
CA PHE A 835 32.54 8.50 -13.71
C PHE A 835 31.47 7.72 -12.92
N LYS A 836 31.02 8.26 -11.78
CA LYS A 836 29.97 7.62 -10.99
C LYS A 836 28.63 7.61 -11.71
N LEU A 837 28.23 8.74 -12.30
CA LEU A 837 26.98 8.84 -13.04
C LEU A 837 26.98 7.95 -14.29
N ARG A 838 28.13 7.76 -14.95
CA ARG A 838 28.25 6.79 -16.05
C ARG A 838 27.97 5.36 -15.59
N ASN A 839 28.49 4.96 -14.42
CA ASN A 839 28.19 3.64 -13.87
C ASN A 839 26.72 3.53 -13.44
N THR A 840 26.17 4.57 -12.81
CA THR A 840 24.75 4.61 -12.45
C THR A 840 23.83 4.56 -13.68
N CYS A 841 24.25 5.16 -14.80
CA CYS A 841 23.50 5.09 -16.07
C CYS A 841 23.34 3.64 -16.54
N VAL A 842 24.41 2.83 -16.50
CA VAL A 842 24.35 1.41 -16.86
C VAL A 842 23.40 0.65 -15.93
N GLU A 843 23.48 0.89 -14.62
CA GLU A 843 22.58 0.28 -13.63
C GLU A 843 21.12 0.65 -13.89
N ASP A 844 20.85 1.92 -14.17
CA ASP A 844 19.51 2.45 -14.44
C ASP A 844 18.95 1.94 -15.78
N CYS A 845 19.80 1.72 -16.80
CA CYS A 845 19.44 1.02 -18.03
C CYS A 845 18.96 -0.41 -17.75
N LEU A 846 19.65 -1.15 -16.87
CA LEU A 846 19.23 -2.50 -16.48
C LEU A 846 17.93 -2.47 -15.67
N LEU A 847 17.77 -1.50 -14.76
CA LEU A 847 16.51 -1.32 -14.03
C LEU A 847 15.35 -1.02 -14.98
N TYR A 848 15.56 -0.22 -16.02
CA TYR A 848 14.53 0.05 -17.03
C TYR A 848 14.09 -1.25 -17.72
N GLU A 849 15.03 -2.13 -18.11
CA GLU A 849 14.69 -3.44 -18.68
C GLU A 849 13.94 -4.33 -17.68
N ILE A 850 14.35 -4.35 -16.42
CA ILE A 850 13.63 -5.07 -15.36
C ILE A 850 12.20 -4.50 -15.19
N ALA A 851 12.03 -3.18 -15.28
CA ALA A 851 10.71 -2.56 -15.23
C ALA A 851 9.85 -3.01 -16.44
N MET A 852 10.39 -2.97 -17.65
CA MET A 852 9.69 -3.43 -18.86
C MET A 852 9.31 -4.91 -18.76
N TYR A 853 10.18 -5.75 -18.19
CA TYR A 853 9.86 -7.14 -17.90
C TYR A 853 8.65 -7.25 -16.97
N TYR A 854 8.63 -6.51 -15.85
CA TYR A 854 7.51 -6.54 -14.92
C TYR A 854 6.21 -5.96 -15.51
N PHE A 855 6.31 -5.02 -16.43
CA PHE A 855 5.14 -4.53 -17.17
C PHE A 855 4.55 -5.61 -18.09
N ASN A 856 5.40 -6.41 -18.72
CA ASN A 856 5.04 -7.37 -19.78
C ASN A 856 5.10 -8.85 -19.36
N LYS A 857 5.17 -9.17 -18.06
CA LYS A 857 5.38 -10.56 -17.58
C LYS A 857 4.31 -11.54 -18.09
N GLU A 858 3.11 -11.07 -18.37
CA GLU A 858 1.96 -11.88 -18.83
C GLU A 858 1.78 -11.93 -20.36
N ASN A 859 2.42 -11.07 -21.16
CA ASN A 859 2.30 -11.08 -22.63
C ASN A 859 3.61 -10.64 -23.31
N PRO A 860 4.32 -11.55 -24.02
CA PRO A 860 5.49 -11.20 -24.80
C PRO A 860 5.03 -10.68 -26.17
N ILE A 861 4.76 -9.37 -26.31
CA ILE A 861 4.88 -8.55 -27.54
C ILE A 861 4.17 -7.17 -27.33
N THR A 862 4.93 -6.07 -27.31
CA THR A 862 4.92 -4.96 -28.30
C THR A 862 5.74 -3.75 -27.80
N ASP A 863 6.49 -3.14 -28.74
CA ASP A 863 7.29 -1.91 -28.67
C ASP A 863 6.63 -0.60 -28.11
N PRO A 864 5.29 -0.36 -28.18
CA PRO A 864 4.67 0.92 -27.82
C PRO A 864 4.76 1.32 -26.34
N ALA A 865 5.01 0.39 -25.42
CA ALA A 865 5.16 0.69 -23.99
C ALA A 865 6.54 1.27 -23.65
N ARG A 866 7.56 1.02 -24.49
CA ARG A 866 8.90 1.55 -24.28
C ARG A 866 8.92 3.03 -24.64
N ASN A 867 9.10 3.87 -23.63
CA ASN A 867 9.16 5.30 -23.81
C ASN A 867 10.07 5.94 -22.76
N LYS A 868 10.37 7.22 -22.91
CA LYS A 868 11.13 7.94 -21.88
C LYS A 868 10.40 7.86 -20.54
N VAL A 869 11.16 7.69 -19.45
CA VAL A 869 10.62 7.55 -18.08
C VAL A 869 9.63 8.68 -17.74
N ASN A 870 9.95 9.93 -18.08
CA ASN A 870 9.06 11.07 -17.84
C ASN A 870 7.76 11.00 -18.66
N LYS A 871 7.84 10.53 -19.92
CA LYS A 871 6.66 10.31 -20.78
C LYS A 871 5.79 9.17 -20.26
N ILE A 872 6.37 8.10 -19.71
CA ILE A 872 5.61 6.99 -19.10
C ILE A 872 4.76 7.51 -17.95
N LEU A 873 5.32 8.37 -17.09
CA LEU A 873 4.61 8.95 -15.94
C LEU A 873 3.45 9.86 -16.34
N GLN A 874 3.59 10.56 -17.46
CA GLN A 874 2.60 11.46 -18.03
C GLN A 874 1.59 10.73 -18.93
N SER A 875 1.91 9.50 -19.35
CA SER A 875 1.11 8.75 -20.31
C SER A 875 -0.30 8.45 -19.78
N LYS A 876 -1.29 8.68 -20.65
CA LYS A 876 -2.68 8.20 -20.51
C LYS A 876 -2.91 6.90 -21.29
N ASP A 877 -1.88 6.42 -21.99
CA ASP A 877 -1.99 5.38 -23.01
C ASP A 877 -1.22 4.10 -22.63
N LEU A 878 -0.89 3.89 -21.35
CA LEU A 878 -0.43 2.58 -20.92
C LEU A 878 -1.58 1.58 -21.13
N PHE A 879 -1.26 0.38 -21.58
CA PHE A 879 -2.28 -0.63 -21.79
C PHE A 879 -1.82 -2.01 -21.35
N ILE A 880 -2.81 -2.84 -21.05
CA ILE A 880 -2.66 -4.29 -20.88
C ILE A 880 -3.55 -4.98 -21.90
N GLU A 881 -3.12 -6.14 -22.39
CA GLU A 881 -3.94 -6.96 -23.27
C GLU A 881 -4.79 -7.92 -22.45
N ILE A 882 -6.09 -7.94 -22.73
CA ILE A 882 -7.07 -8.79 -22.07
C ILE A 882 -7.70 -9.69 -23.13
N GLN A 883 -7.75 -10.99 -22.84
CA GLN A 883 -8.35 -11.99 -23.72
C GLN A 883 -9.88 -11.98 -23.61
N ASP A 884 -10.59 -12.01 -24.74
CA ASP A 884 -12.05 -12.17 -24.75
C ASP A 884 -12.39 -13.63 -24.42
N LYS A 885 -13.30 -13.84 -23.47
CA LYS A 885 -13.75 -15.17 -23.04
C LYS A 885 -14.51 -15.94 -24.14
N ARG A 886 -15.10 -15.24 -25.11
CA ARG A 886 -15.91 -15.82 -26.20
C ARG A 886 -15.04 -16.33 -27.35
N GLU A 887 -13.96 -15.62 -27.63
CA GLU A 887 -13.01 -15.95 -28.69
C GLU A 887 -11.60 -15.83 -28.11
N LEU A 888 -11.03 -16.96 -27.69
CA LEU A 888 -9.68 -17.01 -27.13
C LEU A 888 -8.61 -16.44 -28.10
N SER A 889 -8.91 -16.33 -29.39
CA SER A 889 -8.06 -15.70 -30.41
C SER A 889 -8.16 -14.16 -30.47
N LYS A 890 -9.15 -13.53 -29.83
CA LYS A 890 -9.32 -12.07 -29.81
C LYS A 890 -8.87 -11.49 -28.48
N THR A 891 -7.99 -10.51 -28.54
CA THR A 891 -7.56 -9.69 -27.41
C THR A 891 -7.97 -8.24 -27.64
N PHE A 892 -8.24 -7.51 -26.56
CA PHE A 892 -8.42 -6.06 -26.58
C PHE A 892 -7.45 -5.39 -25.61
N ARG A 893 -7.18 -4.11 -25.82
CA ARG A 893 -6.27 -3.32 -24.99
C ARG A 893 -7.05 -2.46 -24.01
N LEU A 894 -6.85 -2.68 -22.71
CA LEU A 894 -7.35 -1.79 -21.67
C LEU A 894 -6.33 -0.69 -21.41
N TYR A 895 -6.66 0.54 -21.79
CA TYR A 895 -5.81 1.72 -21.63
C TYR A 895 -6.08 2.44 -20.31
N PHE A 896 -5.02 2.88 -19.64
CA PHE A 896 -5.09 3.56 -18.35
C PHE A 896 -3.90 4.51 -18.16
N PRO A 897 -4.06 5.56 -17.33
CA PRO A 897 -2.95 6.44 -16.98
C PRO A 897 -2.04 5.80 -15.93
N PHE A 898 -0.74 6.13 -15.93
CA PHE A 898 0.24 5.60 -14.96
C PHE A 898 -0.20 5.78 -13.50
N LYS A 899 -0.84 6.91 -13.17
CA LYS A 899 -1.37 7.18 -11.83
C LYS A 899 -2.42 6.17 -11.34
N GLN A 900 -3.06 5.43 -12.23
CA GLN A 900 -4.08 4.42 -11.92
C GLN A 900 -3.56 2.98 -12.04
N ILE A 901 -2.25 2.78 -12.21
CA ILE A 901 -1.66 1.45 -12.37
C ILE A 901 -1.91 0.52 -11.17
N GLU A 902 -1.95 1.06 -9.94
CA GLU A 902 -2.29 0.27 -8.75
C GLU A 902 -3.73 -0.23 -8.80
N LYS A 903 -4.66 0.59 -9.31
CA LYS A 903 -6.06 0.19 -9.52
C LYS A 903 -6.14 -0.94 -10.53
N VAL A 904 -5.44 -0.83 -11.66
CA VAL A 904 -5.41 -1.89 -12.68
C VAL A 904 -4.78 -3.18 -12.16
N GLY A 905 -3.63 -3.08 -11.47
CA GLY A 905 -3.00 -4.24 -10.82
C GLY A 905 -3.96 -4.93 -9.84
N SER A 906 -4.71 -4.16 -9.05
CA SER A 906 -5.71 -4.72 -8.14
C SER A 906 -6.89 -5.42 -8.84
N MET A 907 -7.28 -4.94 -10.02
CA MET A 907 -8.37 -5.51 -10.82
C MET A 907 -7.93 -6.84 -11.44
N LEU A 908 -6.70 -6.92 -11.95
CA LEU A 908 -6.17 -8.13 -12.57
C LEU A 908 -6.00 -9.31 -11.61
N HIS A 909 -5.70 -9.06 -10.32
CA HIS A 909 -5.59 -10.15 -9.34
C HIS A 909 -6.91 -10.56 -8.70
N ASN A 910 -7.95 -9.74 -8.84
CA ASN A 910 -9.25 -10.14 -8.35
C ASN A 910 -9.86 -11.04 -9.42
N ASP A 911 -9.82 -12.36 -9.24
CA ASP A 911 -10.35 -13.34 -10.19
C ASP A 911 -11.75 -12.99 -10.71
N GLN A 912 -12.60 -12.39 -9.86
CA GLN A 912 -13.93 -11.94 -10.27
C GLN A 912 -13.90 -10.66 -11.13
N GLU A 913 -13.02 -9.70 -10.83
CA GLU A 913 -12.82 -8.51 -11.68
C GLU A 913 -12.13 -8.91 -12.99
N LYS A 914 -11.16 -9.82 -12.96
CA LYS A 914 -10.52 -10.42 -14.13
C LYS A 914 -11.55 -11.11 -15.01
N GLU A 915 -12.39 -11.97 -14.43
CA GLU A 915 -13.49 -12.62 -15.15
C GLU A 915 -14.48 -11.58 -15.71
N ARG A 916 -14.83 -10.54 -14.95
CA ARG A 916 -15.68 -9.44 -15.43
C ARG A 916 -15.06 -8.68 -16.59
N LEU A 917 -13.76 -8.40 -16.53
CA LEU A 917 -13.03 -7.72 -17.60
C LEU A 917 -13.11 -8.52 -18.90
N THR A 918 -13.02 -9.86 -18.83
CA THR A 918 -13.16 -10.72 -20.02
C THR A 918 -14.58 -10.73 -20.60
N ASP A 919 -15.61 -10.38 -19.81
CA ASP A 919 -17.01 -10.29 -20.24
C ASP A 919 -17.40 -8.90 -20.77
N VAL A 920 -16.52 -7.89 -20.66
CA VAL A 920 -16.77 -6.50 -21.12
C VAL A 920 -17.16 -6.42 -22.60
N PRO A 921 -16.43 -7.07 -23.54
CA PRO A 921 -16.78 -7.08 -24.96
C PRO A 921 -18.24 -7.49 -25.23
N ARG A 922 -18.69 -8.57 -24.58
CA ARG A 922 -20.07 -9.06 -24.70
C ARG A 922 -21.07 -8.00 -24.27
N TYR A 923 -20.81 -7.33 -23.16
CA TYR A 923 -21.73 -6.33 -22.63
C TYR A 923 -21.78 -5.07 -23.52
N ILE A 924 -20.65 -4.66 -24.10
CA ILE A 924 -20.60 -3.56 -25.07
C ILE A 924 -21.44 -3.90 -26.31
N ASP A 925 -21.32 -5.11 -26.85
CA ASP A 925 -22.13 -5.57 -28.00
C ASP A 925 -23.63 -5.53 -27.67
N LEU A 926 -24.02 -6.00 -26.48
CA LEU A 926 -25.43 -5.97 -26.03
C LEU A 926 -25.98 -4.53 -25.93
N LEU A 927 -25.17 -3.59 -25.43
CA LEU A 927 -25.56 -2.19 -25.34
C LEU A 927 -25.68 -1.55 -26.72
N ALA A 928 -24.77 -1.86 -27.65
CA ALA A 928 -24.82 -1.38 -29.02
C ALA A 928 -26.10 -1.87 -29.73
N ASP A 929 -26.40 -3.16 -29.64
CA ASP A 929 -27.63 -3.78 -30.16
C ASP A 929 -28.89 -3.06 -29.63
N ARG A 930 -28.91 -2.72 -28.33
CA ARG A 930 -30.03 -1.99 -27.71
C ARG A 930 -30.18 -0.61 -28.34
N GLU A 931 -29.08 0.11 -28.54
CA GLU A 931 -29.11 1.46 -29.09
C GLU A 931 -29.49 1.45 -30.59
N GLU A 932 -29.04 0.46 -31.39
CA GLU A 932 -29.44 0.30 -32.80
C GLU A 932 -30.95 0.04 -32.98
N ARG A 933 -31.56 -0.72 -32.07
CA ARG A 933 -33.01 -1.03 -32.12
C ARG A 933 -33.90 0.17 -31.80
N LYS A 934 -33.36 1.26 -31.23
CA LYS A 934 -34.11 2.49 -30.95
C LYS A 934 -34.28 3.30 -32.24
N LYS A 935 -35.19 2.84 -33.12
CA LYS A 935 -35.44 3.37 -34.47
C LYS A 935 -35.62 4.89 -34.62
N ASN A 936 -35.88 5.65 -33.54
CA ASN A 936 -36.14 7.10 -33.56
C ASN A 936 -35.43 7.90 -32.43
N LYS A 937 -34.39 7.36 -31.78
CA LYS A 937 -33.63 8.10 -30.74
C LYS A 937 -32.14 8.10 -31.04
N GLN A 938 -31.52 9.27 -30.88
CA GLN A 938 -30.07 9.45 -31.01
C GLN A 938 -29.36 8.52 -30.01
N TRP A 939 -28.42 7.71 -30.50
CA TRP A 939 -27.54 6.87 -29.67
C TRP A 939 -27.03 7.65 -28.46
N ASN A 940 -26.98 7.00 -27.30
CA ASN A 940 -26.26 7.56 -26.16
C ASN A 940 -24.79 7.83 -26.56
N LYS A 941 -24.38 9.10 -26.53
CA LYS A 941 -23.05 9.55 -26.98
C LYS A 941 -21.91 8.81 -26.27
N GLU A 942 -22.06 8.49 -24.99
CA GLU A 942 -21.03 7.76 -24.23
C GLU A 942 -20.97 6.30 -24.68
N ILE A 943 -22.11 5.62 -24.83
CA ILE A 943 -22.15 4.23 -25.32
C ILE A 943 -21.58 4.17 -26.75
N ARG A 944 -21.88 5.17 -27.59
CA ARG A 944 -21.29 5.30 -28.93
C ARG A 944 -19.78 5.30 -28.90
N LYS A 945 -19.23 6.22 -28.11
CA LYS A 945 -17.79 6.40 -27.95
C LYS A 945 -17.13 5.11 -27.45
N ILE A 946 -17.74 4.45 -26.47
CA ILE A 946 -17.23 3.18 -25.91
C ILE A 946 -17.23 2.09 -26.98
N TYR A 947 -18.31 1.96 -27.77
CA TYR A 947 -18.42 0.98 -28.84
C TYR A 947 -17.40 1.24 -29.96
N ASP A 948 -17.26 2.50 -30.40
CA ASP A 948 -16.30 2.89 -31.44
C ASP A 948 -14.85 2.62 -30.98
N ASN A 949 -14.53 2.94 -29.72
CA ASN A 949 -13.25 2.59 -29.09
C ASN A 949 -13.03 1.07 -29.13
N TYR A 950 -14.01 0.29 -28.64
CA TYR A 950 -13.92 -1.17 -28.61
C TYR A 950 -13.71 -1.78 -30.00
N LYS A 951 -14.40 -1.28 -31.04
CA LYS A 951 -14.19 -1.71 -32.44
C LYS A 951 -12.78 -1.43 -32.95
N SER A 952 -12.11 -0.41 -32.43
CA SER A 952 -10.69 -0.14 -32.70
C SER A 952 -9.71 -0.99 -31.86
N GLY A 953 -10.21 -1.93 -31.05
CA GLY A 953 -9.42 -2.78 -30.16
C GLY A 953 -9.00 -2.09 -28.85
N LYS A 954 -9.59 -0.91 -28.54
CA LYS A 954 -9.22 -0.05 -27.41
C LYS A 954 -10.38 0.08 -26.43
N ILE A 955 -10.14 -0.12 -25.14
CA ILE A 955 -11.09 0.19 -24.07
C ILE A 955 -10.37 1.07 -23.05
N LEU A 956 -10.94 2.22 -22.69
CA LEU A 956 -10.38 3.05 -21.63
C LEU A 956 -10.82 2.52 -20.24
N LEU A 957 -9.99 2.67 -19.22
CA LEU A 957 -10.37 2.36 -17.83
C LEU A 957 -11.58 3.20 -17.36
N GLU A 958 -11.73 4.40 -17.92
CA GLU A 958 -12.88 5.28 -17.73
C GLU A 958 -14.15 4.67 -18.35
N ASP A 959 -14.04 4.09 -19.54
CA ASP A 959 -15.11 3.38 -20.24
C ASP A 959 -15.56 2.16 -19.40
N TYR A 960 -14.62 1.37 -18.90
CA TYR A 960 -14.92 0.25 -17.98
C TYR A 960 -15.65 0.73 -16.71
N THR A 961 -15.18 1.81 -16.10
CA THR A 961 -15.81 2.40 -14.91
C THR A 961 -17.25 2.89 -15.21
N TYR A 962 -17.50 3.39 -16.42
CA TYR A 962 -18.85 3.73 -16.86
C TYR A 962 -19.74 2.49 -16.98
N LEU A 963 -19.25 1.44 -17.64
CA LEU A 963 -19.98 0.19 -17.81
C LEU A 963 -20.34 -0.46 -16.47
N GLN A 964 -19.43 -0.45 -15.49
CA GLN A 964 -19.72 -0.92 -14.14
C GLN A 964 -20.89 -0.16 -13.49
N LYS A 965 -20.90 1.18 -13.60
CA LYS A 965 -22.01 2.00 -13.07
C LYS A 965 -23.34 1.69 -13.76
N GLU A 966 -23.29 1.40 -15.06
CA GLU A 966 -24.45 1.02 -15.85
C GLU A 966 -25.03 -0.31 -15.36
N VAL A 967 -24.20 -1.34 -15.21
CA VAL A 967 -24.63 -2.66 -14.68
C VAL A 967 -25.21 -2.55 -13.27
N VAL A 968 -24.57 -1.76 -12.38
CA VAL A 968 -25.09 -1.53 -11.03
C VAL A 968 -26.48 -0.90 -11.07
N ARG A 969 -26.72 0.03 -12.00
CA ARG A 969 -28.04 0.65 -12.18
C ARG A 969 -29.06 -0.37 -12.68
N GLU A 970 -28.74 -1.09 -13.76
CA GLU A 970 -29.66 -2.07 -14.37
C GLU A 970 -30.00 -3.23 -13.42
N SER A 971 -29.01 -3.75 -12.69
CA SER A 971 -29.20 -4.81 -11.70
C SER A 971 -30.09 -4.35 -10.54
N GLY A 972 -29.91 -3.11 -10.06
CA GLY A 972 -30.75 -2.55 -8.99
C GLY A 972 -32.21 -2.40 -9.43
N THR A 973 -32.45 -1.96 -10.68
CA THR A 973 -33.79 -1.92 -11.27
C THR A 973 -34.41 -3.32 -11.35
N PHE A 974 -33.67 -4.30 -11.87
CA PHE A 974 -34.13 -5.69 -11.94
C PHE A 974 -34.50 -6.25 -10.56
N LEU A 975 -33.62 -6.11 -9.57
CA LEU A 975 -33.85 -6.61 -8.22
C LEU A 975 -35.07 -5.97 -7.55
N SER A 976 -35.36 -4.70 -7.87
CA SER A 976 -36.54 -4.01 -7.33
C SER A 976 -37.84 -4.65 -7.81
N VAL A 977 -37.95 -4.92 -9.11
CA VAL A 977 -39.10 -5.62 -9.70
C VAL A 977 -39.17 -7.06 -9.20
N TYR A 978 -38.03 -7.77 -9.21
CA TYR A 978 -37.94 -9.16 -8.77
C TYR A 978 -38.42 -9.34 -7.31
N MET A 979 -38.03 -8.45 -6.41
CA MET A 979 -38.42 -8.51 -4.99
C MET A 979 -39.91 -8.22 -4.78
N GLU A 980 -40.53 -7.31 -5.54
CA GLU A 980 -41.99 -7.10 -5.46
C GLU A 980 -42.76 -8.30 -6.04
N MET A 981 -42.22 -8.99 -7.05
CA MET A 981 -42.77 -10.27 -7.52
C MET A 981 -42.63 -11.38 -6.47
N GLU A 982 -41.49 -11.49 -5.77
CA GLU A 982 -41.34 -12.45 -4.65
C GLU A 982 -42.45 -12.23 -3.62
N LYS A 983 -42.68 -10.98 -3.22
CA LYS A 983 -43.76 -10.60 -2.31
C LYS A 983 -45.14 -10.98 -2.84
N PHE A 984 -45.42 -10.71 -4.11
CA PHE A 984 -46.69 -11.06 -4.75
C PHE A 984 -46.97 -12.57 -4.65
N PHE A 985 -46.02 -13.42 -5.02
CA PHE A 985 -46.21 -14.87 -4.98
C PHE A 985 -46.30 -15.42 -3.56
N ILE A 986 -45.56 -14.84 -2.60
CA ILE A 986 -45.72 -15.18 -1.18
C ILE A 986 -47.14 -14.90 -0.70
N LEU A 987 -47.74 -13.77 -1.11
CA LEU A 987 -49.12 -13.42 -0.77
C LEU A 987 -50.13 -14.34 -1.47
N GLN A 988 -49.96 -14.56 -2.78
CA GLN A 988 -50.86 -15.36 -3.61
C GLN A 988 -50.95 -16.82 -3.13
N GLU A 989 -49.80 -17.44 -2.88
CA GLU A 989 -49.73 -18.84 -2.41
C GLU A 989 -49.83 -18.96 -0.89
N LYS A 990 -50.02 -17.84 -0.17
CA LYS A 990 -50.05 -17.76 1.30
C LYS A 990 -48.86 -18.48 1.94
N LEU A 991 -47.67 -18.38 1.33
CA LEU A 991 -46.49 -19.11 1.76
C LEU A 991 -46.13 -18.73 3.20
N ARG A 992 -45.77 -19.75 3.97
CA ARG A 992 -45.25 -19.59 5.33
C ARG A 992 -43.84 -20.18 5.44
N PRO A 993 -43.00 -19.62 6.33
CA PRO A 993 -41.76 -20.28 6.71
C PRO A 993 -42.03 -21.71 7.23
N LYS A 994 -41.09 -22.64 7.02
CA LYS A 994 -41.23 -24.01 7.55
C LYS A 994 -41.13 -23.99 9.09
N PRO A 995 -41.75 -24.94 9.82
CA PRO A 995 -41.49 -25.10 11.25
C PRO A 995 -39.97 -25.13 11.54
N GLY A 996 -39.51 -24.29 12.47
CA GLY A 996 -38.08 -24.14 12.80
C GLY A 996 -37.25 -23.27 11.83
N ARG A 997 -37.88 -22.61 10.85
CA ARG A 997 -37.22 -21.62 9.98
C ARG A 997 -38.07 -20.35 9.90
N ASN A 998 -37.43 -19.18 9.91
CA ASN A 998 -38.12 -17.88 9.83
C ASN A 998 -37.93 -17.20 8.46
N ASN A 999 -37.53 -17.96 7.42
CA ASN A 999 -37.35 -17.43 6.07
C ASN A 999 -38.11 -18.23 5.00
N ILE A 1000 -38.43 -17.54 3.90
CA ILE A 1000 -38.92 -18.18 2.67
C ILE A 1000 -37.79 -18.06 1.65
N VAL A 1001 -37.13 -19.18 1.40
CA VAL A 1001 -36.07 -19.27 0.38
C VAL A 1001 -36.73 -19.16 -0.99
N TYR A 1002 -36.17 -18.36 -1.90
CA TYR A 1002 -36.68 -18.14 -3.25
C TYR A 1002 -36.96 -19.46 -4.00
N LYS A 1003 -36.19 -20.53 -3.75
CA LYS A 1003 -36.40 -21.87 -4.33
C LYS A 1003 -37.77 -22.47 -4.04
N LYS A 1004 -38.48 -21.96 -3.02
CA LYS A 1004 -39.84 -22.36 -2.64
C LYS A 1004 -40.92 -21.50 -3.29
N ILE A 1005 -40.55 -20.36 -3.89
CA ILE A 1005 -41.45 -19.52 -4.67
C ILE A 1005 -41.45 -20.08 -6.09
N THR A 1006 -42.03 -21.28 -6.24
CA THR A 1006 -41.98 -22.07 -7.48
C THR A 1006 -42.44 -21.28 -8.70
N PRO A 1007 -43.56 -20.51 -8.66
CA PRO A 1007 -44.00 -19.76 -9.84
C PRO A 1007 -42.97 -18.75 -10.38
N LEU A 1008 -42.32 -17.99 -9.49
CA LEU A 1008 -41.32 -17.00 -9.88
C LEU A 1008 -40.04 -17.67 -10.38
N LYS A 1009 -39.64 -18.76 -9.73
CA LYS A 1009 -38.50 -19.57 -10.15
C LYS A 1009 -38.73 -20.12 -11.57
N THR A 1010 -39.89 -20.70 -11.83
CA THR A 1010 -40.26 -21.23 -13.15
C THR A 1010 -40.28 -20.13 -14.21
N LEU A 1011 -40.79 -18.93 -13.90
CA LEU A 1011 -40.74 -17.80 -14.83
C LEU A 1011 -39.29 -17.43 -15.23
N LEU A 1012 -38.36 -17.40 -14.28
CA LEU A 1012 -36.96 -17.12 -14.58
C LEU A 1012 -36.28 -18.27 -15.34
N GLU A 1013 -36.53 -19.53 -14.95
CA GLU A 1013 -35.95 -20.70 -15.62
C GLU A 1013 -36.43 -20.81 -17.08
N GLU A 1014 -37.71 -20.51 -17.36
CA GLU A 1014 -38.23 -20.41 -18.72
C GLU A 1014 -37.48 -19.32 -19.52
N ILE A 1015 -37.22 -18.15 -18.93
CA ILE A 1015 -36.47 -17.08 -19.60
C ILE A 1015 -35.01 -17.51 -19.82
N GLU A 1016 -34.38 -18.14 -18.84
CA GLU A 1016 -33.01 -18.66 -18.95
C GLU A 1016 -32.90 -19.68 -20.09
N GLN A 1017 -33.89 -20.58 -20.24
CA GLN A 1017 -33.95 -21.54 -21.34
C GLN A 1017 -34.22 -20.88 -22.70
N GLU A 1018 -35.24 -20.03 -22.80
CA GLU A 1018 -35.63 -19.34 -24.04
C GLU A 1018 -34.51 -18.43 -24.57
N GLN A 1019 -33.78 -17.78 -23.67
CA GLN A 1019 -32.69 -16.85 -24.00
C GLN A 1019 -31.31 -17.52 -24.07
N LYS A 1020 -31.24 -18.85 -23.87
CA LYS A 1020 -30.00 -19.64 -23.83
C LYS A 1020 -28.97 -19.10 -22.84
N ILE A 1021 -29.43 -18.70 -21.65
CA ILE A 1021 -28.59 -18.22 -20.55
C ILE A 1021 -28.11 -19.43 -19.74
N GLU A 1022 -26.80 -19.71 -19.81
CA GLU A 1022 -26.21 -20.88 -19.15
C GLU A 1022 -24.87 -20.51 -18.48
N LYS A 1023 -24.66 -21.04 -17.27
CA LYS A 1023 -23.41 -20.96 -16.51
C LYS A 1023 -23.16 -22.29 -15.83
N PHE A 1024 -21.90 -22.68 -15.74
CA PHE A 1024 -21.45 -23.88 -15.07
C PHE A 1024 -20.58 -23.49 -13.87
N ASP A 1025 -20.68 -24.24 -12.76
CA ASP A 1025 -19.74 -24.11 -11.65
C ASP A 1025 -18.38 -24.77 -11.97
N ASN A 1026 -17.41 -24.63 -11.07
CA ASN A 1026 -16.06 -25.18 -11.25
C ASN A 1026 -16.04 -26.72 -11.34
N ASN A 1027 -17.14 -27.38 -10.98
CA ASN A 1027 -17.30 -28.82 -11.06
C ASN A 1027 -18.09 -29.24 -12.32
N GLY A 1028 -18.36 -28.30 -13.24
CA GLY A 1028 -19.09 -28.54 -14.48
C GLY A 1028 -20.62 -28.65 -14.32
N ASN A 1029 -21.20 -28.32 -13.16
CA ASN A 1029 -22.65 -28.38 -12.95
C ASN A 1029 -23.34 -27.11 -13.41
N ARG A 1030 -24.48 -27.24 -14.09
CA ARG A 1030 -25.31 -26.08 -14.49
C ARG A 1030 -25.80 -25.33 -13.26
N GLN A 1031 -25.50 -24.05 -13.19
CA GLN A 1031 -26.00 -23.16 -12.16
C GLN A 1031 -27.47 -22.82 -12.42
N SER A 1032 -28.29 -22.79 -11.36
CA SER A 1032 -29.68 -22.33 -11.40
C SER A 1032 -29.78 -20.86 -10.98
N ASN A 1033 -30.77 -20.12 -11.51
CA ASN A 1033 -31.06 -18.73 -11.13
C ASN A 1033 -29.90 -17.78 -11.41
N ILE A 1034 -29.32 -17.96 -12.60
CA ILE A 1034 -28.17 -17.22 -13.12
C ILE A 1034 -28.49 -15.72 -13.13
N ILE A 1035 -29.66 -15.36 -13.66
CA ILE A 1035 -30.07 -13.95 -13.81
C ILE A 1035 -30.09 -13.23 -12.46
N ARG A 1036 -30.71 -13.85 -11.45
CA ARG A 1036 -30.84 -13.28 -10.11
C ARG A 1036 -29.47 -13.14 -9.44
N ASN A 1037 -28.64 -14.18 -9.54
CA ASN A 1037 -27.32 -14.17 -8.92
C ASN A 1037 -26.41 -13.12 -9.58
N ASP A 1038 -26.41 -13.02 -10.91
CA ASP A 1038 -25.66 -12.00 -11.63
C ASP A 1038 -26.07 -10.59 -11.21
N ALA A 1039 -27.38 -10.35 -10.98
CA ALA A 1039 -27.88 -9.06 -10.53
C ALA A 1039 -27.44 -8.74 -9.09
N CYS A 1040 -27.50 -9.71 -8.18
CA CYS A 1040 -27.02 -9.55 -6.80
C CYS A 1040 -25.51 -9.29 -6.75
N HIS A 1041 -24.74 -9.83 -7.70
CA HIS A 1041 -23.30 -9.62 -7.75
C HIS A 1041 -22.89 -8.38 -8.54
N PHE A 1042 -23.77 -7.78 -9.37
CA PHE A 1042 -23.41 -6.79 -10.39
C PHE A 1042 -22.46 -7.33 -11.46
N SER A 1043 -22.69 -8.56 -11.88
CA SER A 1043 -21.95 -9.17 -13.00
C SER A 1043 -22.53 -8.70 -14.34
N PHE A 1044 -21.68 -8.62 -15.37
CA PHE A 1044 -22.14 -8.32 -16.73
C PHE A 1044 -23.08 -9.44 -17.22
N PRO A 1045 -24.35 -9.16 -17.48
CA PRO A 1045 -25.31 -10.21 -17.77
C PRO A 1045 -25.13 -10.74 -19.21
N GLN A 1046 -25.61 -11.95 -19.49
CA GLN A 1046 -25.63 -12.51 -20.85
C GLN A 1046 -26.71 -11.89 -21.75
N LYS A 1047 -27.73 -11.27 -21.13
CA LYS A 1047 -28.78 -10.45 -21.76
C LYS A 1047 -29.01 -9.22 -20.90
N LEU A 1048 -29.30 -8.07 -21.50
CA LEU A 1048 -29.59 -6.86 -20.73
C LEU A 1048 -30.77 -7.05 -19.79
N TYR A 1049 -30.68 -6.52 -18.58
CA TYR A 1049 -31.74 -6.67 -17.58
C TYR A 1049 -33.06 -6.05 -18.04
N ASP A 1050 -33.03 -4.97 -18.83
CA ASP A 1050 -34.24 -4.40 -19.43
C ASP A 1050 -34.97 -5.40 -20.34
N THR A 1051 -34.21 -6.20 -21.12
CA THR A 1051 -34.80 -7.24 -21.99
C THR A 1051 -35.41 -8.36 -21.16
N ILE A 1052 -34.71 -8.77 -20.10
CA ILE A 1052 -35.19 -9.77 -19.15
C ILE A 1052 -36.48 -9.28 -18.46
N LEU A 1053 -36.53 -8.01 -18.05
CA LEU A 1053 -37.70 -7.40 -17.42
C LEU A 1053 -38.91 -7.34 -18.36
N ILE A 1054 -38.72 -7.04 -19.64
CA ILE A 1054 -39.81 -7.05 -20.64
C ILE A 1054 -40.38 -8.46 -20.83
N GLU A 1055 -39.53 -9.49 -20.92
CA GLU A 1055 -40.02 -10.87 -21.03
C GLU A 1055 -40.69 -11.35 -19.73
N LEU A 1056 -40.16 -10.94 -18.58
CA LEU A 1056 -40.75 -11.21 -17.28
C LEU A 1056 -42.12 -10.55 -17.13
N GLU A 1057 -42.27 -9.29 -17.54
CA GLU A 1057 -43.53 -8.54 -17.59
C GLU A 1057 -44.56 -9.27 -18.47
N LYS A 1058 -44.17 -9.62 -19.70
CA LYS A 1058 -45.03 -10.30 -20.66
C LYS A 1058 -45.52 -11.65 -20.12
N LYS A 1059 -44.63 -12.47 -19.54
CA LYS A 1059 -45.01 -13.75 -18.94
C LYS A 1059 -45.88 -13.56 -17.70
N PHE A 1060 -45.59 -12.55 -16.88
CA PHE A 1060 -46.39 -12.22 -15.70
C PHE A 1060 -47.82 -11.80 -16.09
N ILE A 1061 -47.96 -10.86 -17.04
CA ILE A 1061 -49.26 -10.40 -17.53
C ILE A 1061 -50.06 -11.56 -18.11
N LYS A 1062 -49.45 -12.37 -18.99
CA LYS A 1062 -50.15 -13.51 -19.62
C LYS A 1062 -50.65 -14.56 -18.63
N LYS A 1063 -49.89 -14.84 -17.57
CA LYS A 1063 -50.22 -15.90 -16.60
C LYS A 1063 -51.10 -15.41 -15.44
N TYR A 1064 -50.97 -14.14 -15.02
CA TYR A 1064 -51.53 -13.68 -13.75
C TYR A 1064 -52.44 -12.44 -13.83
N VAL A 1065 -52.53 -11.78 -14.99
CA VAL A 1065 -53.49 -10.69 -15.20
C VAL A 1065 -54.71 -11.27 -15.94
N SER A 1066 -55.74 -11.62 -15.18
CA SER A 1066 -56.97 -12.28 -15.69
C SER A 1066 -57.78 -11.39 -16.66
N SER A 1067 -58.42 -12.01 -17.66
CA SER A 1067 -59.33 -11.38 -18.63
C SER A 1067 -60.73 -11.23 -18.00
N PRO A 1068 -61.28 -10.01 -17.86
CA PRO A 1068 -61.59 -9.11 -18.98
C PRO A 1068 -60.69 -7.88 -19.04
N THR A 1069 -60.68 -7.21 -20.21
CA THR A 1069 -59.86 -6.03 -20.48
C THR A 1069 -60.14 -4.94 -19.44
N PRO A 1070 -59.20 -4.63 -18.53
CA PRO A 1070 -59.43 -3.63 -17.48
C PRO A 1070 -59.67 -2.26 -18.13
N LEU A 1071 -60.68 -1.54 -17.64
CA LEU A 1071 -61.06 -0.21 -18.11
C LEU A 1071 -60.15 0.85 -17.46
N SER A 1072 -59.67 0.58 -16.25
CA SER A 1072 -58.79 1.45 -15.47
C SER A 1072 -57.68 0.68 -14.77
N PHE A 1073 -56.62 1.39 -14.39
CA PHE A 1073 -55.50 0.79 -13.62
C PHE A 1073 -55.89 0.44 -12.19
N GLN A 1074 -56.98 1.04 -11.69
CA GLN A 1074 -57.52 0.74 -10.37
C GLN A 1074 -58.32 -0.56 -10.34
N ASP A 1075 -58.67 -1.11 -11.51
CA ASP A 1075 -59.44 -2.36 -11.63
C ASP A 1075 -58.57 -3.59 -11.27
N PHE A 1076 -57.24 -3.45 -11.25
CA PHE A 1076 -56.35 -4.53 -10.85
C PHE A 1076 -56.37 -4.73 -9.32
N PRO A 1077 -56.38 -6.00 -8.85
CA PRO A 1077 -56.16 -6.30 -7.44
C PRO A 1077 -54.89 -5.63 -6.92
N ALA A 1078 -54.93 -5.09 -5.70
CA ALA A 1078 -53.83 -4.30 -5.13
C ALA A 1078 -52.44 -4.99 -5.20
N PRO A 1079 -52.30 -6.31 -4.99
CA PRO A 1079 -51.01 -7.00 -5.16
C PRO A 1079 -50.51 -7.02 -6.61
N ILE A 1080 -51.40 -7.20 -7.59
CA ILE A 1080 -51.06 -7.19 -9.02
C ILE A 1080 -50.70 -5.76 -9.45
N ARG A 1081 -51.51 -4.78 -9.04
CA ARG A 1081 -51.32 -3.36 -9.33
C ARG A 1081 -49.93 -2.89 -8.89
N LYS A 1082 -49.46 -3.30 -7.70
CA LYS A 1082 -48.11 -2.96 -7.23
C LYS A 1082 -47.01 -3.52 -8.13
N VAL A 1083 -47.09 -4.79 -8.54
CA VAL A 1083 -46.11 -5.37 -9.48
C VAL A 1083 -46.11 -4.62 -10.81
N LEU A 1084 -47.30 -4.28 -11.32
CA LEU A 1084 -47.46 -3.50 -12.55
C LEU A 1084 -46.92 -2.07 -12.42
N ASP A 1085 -47.09 -1.40 -11.28
CA ASP A 1085 -46.48 -0.09 -11.01
C ASP A 1085 -44.95 -0.17 -11.09
N TYR A 1086 -44.35 -1.23 -10.51
CA TYR A 1086 -42.90 -1.45 -10.59
C TYR A 1086 -42.43 -1.69 -12.04
N PHE A 1087 -43.18 -2.46 -12.84
CA PHE A 1087 -42.89 -2.61 -14.27
C PHE A 1087 -43.03 -1.29 -15.04
N LEU A 1088 -44.08 -0.51 -14.77
CA LEU A 1088 -44.29 0.80 -15.38
C LEU A 1088 -43.15 1.78 -15.06
N GLU A 1089 -42.75 1.88 -13.80
CA GLU A 1089 -41.67 2.77 -13.35
C GLU A 1089 -40.29 2.34 -13.88
N SER A 1090 -40.06 1.03 -14.01
CA SER A 1090 -38.75 0.45 -14.34
C SER A 1090 -38.52 0.27 -15.84
N VAL A 1091 -39.52 -0.26 -16.56
CA VAL A 1091 -39.42 -0.62 -17.99
C VAL A 1091 -40.01 0.47 -18.87
N HIS A 1092 -41.15 1.03 -18.46
CA HIS A 1092 -41.94 1.97 -19.28
C HIS A 1092 -41.88 3.40 -18.76
N ASN A 1093 -40.75 3.80 -18.16
CA ASN A 1093 -40.56 5.13 -17.60
C ASN A 1093 -40.84 6.27 -18.62
N SER A 1094 -40.68 5.99 -19.92
CA SER A 1094 -40.99 6.94 -20.99
C SER A 1094 -42.48 7.29 -21.12
N LEU A 1095 -43.39 6.51 -20.53
CA LEU A 1095 -44.83 6.82 -20.51
C LEU A 1095 -45.15 7.95 -19.52
N PHE A 1096 -44.25 8.26 -18.58
CA PHE A 1096 -44.39 9.42 -17.71
C PHE A 1096 -44.08 10.70 -18.49
N GLN A 1097 -45.14 11.44 -18.86
CA GLN A 1097 -45.01 12.71 -19.56
C GLN A 1097 -44.53 13.80 -18.59
N TYR A 1098 -43.22 13.95 -18.41
CA TYR A 1098 -42.62 14.93 -17.48
C TYR A 1098 -42.92 16.41 -17.80
N LYS A 1099 -43.55 16.71 -18.94
CA LYS A 1099 -44.11 18.02 -19.25
C LYS A 1099 -45.35 18.36 -18.41
N ILE A 1100 -46.06 17.33 -17.91
CA ILE A 1100 -47.17 17.48 -16.97
C ILE A 1100 -46.57 17.81 -15.58
N LYS A 1101 -46.86 19.02 -15.08
CA LYS A 1101 -46.34 19.51 -13.79
C LYS A 1101 -46.99 18.81 -12.60
N ASN A 1102 -48.27 18.46 -12.70
CA ASN A 1102 -48.98 17.74 -11.66
C ASN A 1102 -48.51 16.27 -11.61
N LYS A 1103 -48.00 15.83 -10.46
CA LYS A 1103 -47.47 14.47 -10.27
C LYS A 1103 -48.55 13.40 -10.39
N GLU A 1104 -49.73 13.62 -9.83
CA GLU A 1104 -50.84 12.66 -9.82
C GLU A 1104 -51.41 12.49 -11.22
N GLU A 1105 -51.61 13.59 -11.94
CA GLU A 1105 -52.04 13.59 -13.34
C GLU A 1105 -51.02 12.89 -14.25
N ARG A 1106 -49.72 13.10 -14.01
CA ARG A 1106 -48.65 12.42 -14.74
C ARG A 1106 -48.66 10.91 -14.51
N ILE A 1107 -48.89 10.47 -13.27
CA ILE A 1107 -48.99 9.04 -12.92
C ILE A 1107 -50.23 8.44 -13.59
N ALA A 1108 -51.39 9.08 -13.45
CA ALA A 1108 -52.64 8.61 -14.05
C ALA A 1108 -52.56 8.49 -15.58
N THR A 1109 -51.88 9.44 -16.24
CA THR A 1109 -51.63 9.40 -17.69
C THR A 1109 -50.72 8.23 -18.06
N ALA A 1110 -49.60 8.05 -17.35
CA ALA A 1110 -48.68 6.93 -17.60
C ALA A 1110 -49.36 5.56 -17.41
N GLN A 1111 -50.16 5.41 -16.36
CA GLN A 1111 -50.93 4.19 -16.09
C GLN A 1111 -51.95 3.89 -17.19
N ARG A 1112 -52.65 4.90 -17.70
CA ARG A 1112 -53.60 4.75 -18.81
C ARG A 1112 -52.91 4.30 -20.09
N GLU A 1113 -51.80 4.96 -20.44
CA GLU A 1113 -51.00 4.58 -21.61
C GLU A 1113 -50.42 3.17 -21.47
N TYR A 1114 -49.99 2.80 -20.28
CA TYR A 1114 -49.45 1.46 -20.01
C TYR A 1114 -50.49 0.35 -20.21
N ILE A 1115 -51.74 0.57 -19.78
CA ILE A 1115 -52.84 -0.36 -20.08
C ILE A 1115 -53.02 -0.50 -21.59
N ASN A 1116 -53.11 0.62 -22.29
CA ASN A 1116 -53.45 0.64 -23.71
C ASN A 1116 -52.34 0.07 -24.60
N GLN A 1117 -51.09 0.42 -24.32
CA GLN A 1117 -49.95 0.08 -25.18
C GLN A 1117 -49.30 -1.27 -24.82
N VAL A 1118 -49.36 -1.69 -23.56
CA VAL A 1118 -48.62 -2.85 -23.06
C VAL A 1118 -49.56 -3.96 -22.60
N ILE A 1119 -50.42 -3.69 -21.62
CA ILE A 1119 -51.26 -4.74 -21.01
C ILE A 1119 -52.25 -5.31 -22.04
N LYS A 1120 -53.00 -4.46 -22.73
CA LYS A 1120 -53.95 -4.89 -23.78
C LYS A 1120 -53.26 -5.67 -24.90
N LYS A 1121 -52.06 -5.27 -25.30
CA LYS A 1121 -51.25 -5.94 -26.33
C LYS A 1121 -50.90 -7.38 -25.97
N TYR A 1122 -50.63 -7.67 -24.70
CA TYR A 1122 -50.27 -9.02 -24.25
C TYR A 1122 -51.48 -9.91 -23.95
N ILE A 1123 -52.65 -9.32 -23.67
CA ILE A 1123 -53.90 -10.04 -23.41
C ILE A 1123 -54.66 -10.37 -24.72
N GLN A 1124 -54.67 -9.49 -25.73
CA GLN A 1124 -55.45 -9.66 -26.98
C GLN A 1124 -55.16 -10.93 -27.81
N PRO A 1125 -53.93 -11.49 -27.90
CA PRO A 1125 -53.67 -12.71 -28.65
C PRO A 1125 -54.33 -13.98 -28.08
N LEU A 1126 -54.83 -13.96 -26.83
CA LEU A 1126 -55.54 -15.09 -26.22
C LEU A 1126 -57.02 -15.18 -26.65
N GLN A 1127 -57.63 -14.07 -27.10
CA GLN A 1127 -59.04 -14.05 -27.50
C GLN A 1127 -59.28 -14.53 -28.94
N ARG A 1128 -58.30 -14.43 -29.84
CA ARG A 1128 -58.40 -14.94 -31.23
C ARG A 1128 -58.08 -16.44 -31.40
N ARG A 1129 -57.75 -17.15 -30.32
CA ARG A 1129 -57.56 -18.61 -30.31
C ARG A 1129 -58.66 -19.35 -29.53
N ILE A 1130 -59.59 -18.62 -28.91
CA ILE A 1130 -60.73 -19.15 -28.15
C ILE A 1130 -62.07 -18.85 -28.89
N HIS A 1131 -62.04 -18.00 -29.92
CA HIS A 1131 -62.95 -18.07 -31.07
C HIS A 1131 -62.21 -18.77 -32.22
#